data_AF-A0A956KKX4-F1
#
_entry.id   AF-A0A956KKX4-F1
#
_cell.length_a   1.000
_cell.length_b   1.000
_cell.length_c   1.000
_cell.angle_alpha   90.00
_cell.angle_beta   90.00
_cell.angle_gamma   90.00
#
_symmetry.space_group_name_H-M   'P 1'
#
loop_
_entity.id
_entity.type
_entity.pdbx_description
1 polymer ?
#
loop_
_entity_poly.entity_id
_entity_poly.type
_entity_poly.pdbx_seq_one_letter_code
_entity_poly.pdbx_strand_id
1 'polypeptide(L)'
;MSDHHRHNDPAGRRARRLADERSLGRAGLLAALAPLLVPALLEMRALGARTAGYDALPGLLPIAFFIAGAALDGSLMLARRPTLGRTLIVAAALAFAVLGGFSLRHSPAQAMALLLATLMVTAWTYFAPEAAEPGHTLKNSRLARARSGALGCVIGLFALVGFRLTHQPHAIAYAITSVAVVLLLVTRAVGRLPGAGRKPTWRDALVVGATLASVGAALLLSALPDLAALALTPAPLSMLFVLRPRIVRDPLHVVTWRELLLEQPARLLVGTFLLAGLAGGVILSLPPCATGSRVLLLDALFTAFSAVCVTGLAVLDTAKDFSFVGQGVILVLNQLGGLGIMSFSTAAMVLLGQRLSLREEGAALELLGGDRRSGLDKALRRMLWVTFVSEGIGALLLALLFAFEGDGPAMALWRGLFTAISAYCNAGFAIQSDSLMGYQHAPAILHVTALLIIVGGLGPAVVVAIPGLARRRRLNLHARIVLVTNLVLLLVPACLIAALEWHHSLEALSLGDRLHNAWFQAVTTRTAGFNSVDFAAMTPASQTLVEALMFIGGSPGSTAGGIKTTTVFVLIFAVVAVTRSRPAVIWGGWTIPHATIYRAAAVVTLGALSVAFALFTMQLTQAMDTPVALFEVVSALGTVGLSIGGTALLDSVGKLIIIVCMFMGRVAPLTLFLIFNKPTAADGTWDYPEQDVSVG
;
A
#
# COMPACT_ATOMS: atom_id res chain seq x y z
N MET A 1 4.06 -31.26 72.89
CA MET A 1 4.33 -32.02 71.65
C MET A 1 2.98 -32.26 70.99
N SER A 2 2.70 -31.97 69.74
CA SER A 2 3.41 -31.30 68.66
C SER A 2 2.33 -31.01 67.61
N ASP A 3 2.12 -29.73 67.32
CA ASP A 3 1.45 -29.25 66.12
C ASP A 3 2.40 -29.44 64.93
N HIS A 4 1.93 -30.01 63.82
CA HIS A 4 2.21 -29.55 62.46
C HIS A 4 1.70 -30.53 61.41
N HIS A 5 0.56 -30.19 60.77
CA HIS A 5 0.35 -30.37 59.32
C HIS A 5 -0.98 -29.74 58.89
N ARG A 6 -0.94 -28.47 58.44
CA ARG A 6 -1.89 -27.96 57.44
C ARG A 6 -1.14 -27.05 56.46
N HIS A 7 -0.88 -27.59 55.28
CA HIS A 7 -0.24 -26.89 54.17
C HIS A 7 -1.24 -26.05 53.38
N ASN A 8 -0.86 -24.79 53.15
CA ASN A 8 -1.13 -23.90 52.01
C ASN A 8 -2.14 -24.38 50.95
N ASP A 9 -3.34 -23.79 50.96
CA ASP A 9 -4.24 -23.76 49.80
C ASP A 9 -4.04 -22.44 48.99
N PRO A 10 -3.45 -22.49 47.79
CA PRO A 10 -3.28 -21.34 46.90
C PRO A 10 -4.56 -20.94 46.14
N ALA A 11 -5.57 -21.81 46.04
CA ALA A 11 -6.82 -21.53 45.32
C ALA A 11 -7.72 -20.55 46.11
N GLY A 12 -7.83 -20.74 47.43
CA GLY A 12 -8.58 -19.84 48.32
C GLY A 12 -8.06 -18.40 48.35
N ARG A 13 -6.74 -18.18 48.19
CA ARG A 13 -6.16 -16.82 48.08
C ARG A 13 -6.47 -16.16 46.75
N ARG A 14 -6.63 -16.94 45.68
CA ARG A 14 -6.97 -16.45 44.34
C ARG A 14 -8.43 -16.01 44.28
N ALA A 15 -9.33 -16.76 44.92
CA ALA A 15 -10.74 -16.42 45.04
C ALA A 15 -10.96 -15.16 45.89
N ARG A 16 -10.25 -14.99 47.01
CA ARG A 16 -10.33 -13.77 47.84
C ARG A 16 -9.82 -12.52 47.14
N ARG A 17 -8.74 -12.61 46.32
CA ARG A 17 -8.26 -11.47 45.51
C ARG A 17 -9.24 -11.07 44.40
N LEU A 18 -9.90 -12.04 43.76
CA LEU A 18 -10.91 -11.76 42.73
C LEU A 18 -12.22 -11.21 43.31
N ALA A 19 -12.53 -11.55 44.57
CA ALA A 19 -13.66 -10.97 45.30
C ALA A 19 -13.39 -9.50 45.70
N ASP A 20 -12.16 -9.18 46.12
CA ASP A 20 -11.74 -7.79 46.40
C ASP A 20 -11.67 -6.92 45.14
N GLU A 21 -11.36 -7.48 43.96
CA GLU A 21 -11.39 -6.72 42.70
C GLU A 21 -12.81 -6.43 42.19
N ARG A 22 -13.81 -7.21 42.61
CA ARG A 22 -15.23 -7.01 42.25
C ARG A 22 -15.98 -6.07 43.21
N SER A 23 -15.42 -5.74 44.37
CA SER A 23 -16.06 -4.88 45.38
C SER A 23 -15.93 -3.37 45.09
N LEU A 24 -15.10 -2.97 44.12
CA LEU A 24 -15.14 -1.62 43.53
C LEU A 24 -16.33 -1.53 42.56
N GLY A 25 -17.54 -1.43 43.12
CA GLY A 25 -18.78 -1.31 42.37
C GLY A 25 -18.79 -0.12 41.41
N ARG A 26 -19.63 -0.21 40.36
CA ARG A 26 -19.85 0.83 39.33
C ARG A 26 -20.02 2.26 39.90
N ALA A 27 -20.57 2.38 41.11
CA ALA A 27 -20.72 3.66 41.82
C ALA A 27 -19.39 4.27 42.31
N GLY A 28 -18.43 3.45 42.79
CA GLY A 28 -17.11 3.92 43.20
C GLY A 28 -16.24 4.35 42.02
N LEU A 29 -16.43 3.71 40.86
CA LEU A 29 -15.75 4.07 39.61
C LEU A 29 -16.25 5.41 39.05
N LEU A 30 -17.56 5.65 39.09
CA LEU A 30 -18.17 6.92 38.69
C LEU A 30 -17.83 8.05 39.68
N ALA A 31 -17.79 7.78 40.99
CA ALA A 31 -17.39 8.74 42.00
C ALA A 31 -15.91 9.16 41.90
N ALA A 32 -15.02 8.24 41.49
CA ALA A 32 -13.61 8.54 41.25
C ALA A 32 -13.35 9.31 39.94
N LEU A 33 -14.23 9.15 38.94
CA LEU A 33 -14.14 9.80 37.62
C LEU A 33 -14.79 11.19 37.58
N ALA A 34 -15.79 11.45 38.43
CA ALA A 34 -16.49 12.73 38.52
C ALA A 34 -15.57 13.95 38.75
N PRO A 35 -14.57 13.94 39.67
CA PRO A 35 -13.67 15.09 39.85
C PRO A 35 -12.67 15.32 38.70
N LEU A 36 -12.53 14.36 37.76
CA LEU A 36 -11.62 14.46 36.61
C LEU A 36 -12.34 14.87 35.31
N LEU A 37 -13.55 14.37 35.07
CA LEU A 37 -14.32 14.63 33.85
C LEU A 37 -15.15 15.92 33.91
N VAL A 38 -15.66 16.28 35.09
CA VAL A 38 -16.53 17.45 35.25
C VAL A 38 -15.80 18.78 35.01
N PRO A 39 -14.57 19.00 35.51
CA PRO A 39 -13.83 20.23 35.22
C PRO A 39 -13.47 20.35 33.73
N ALA A 40 -13.04 19.26 33.09
CA ALA A 40 -12.68 19.23 31.68
C ALA A 40 -13.89 19.50 30.76
N LEU A 41 -15.05 18.91 31.06
CA LEU A 41 -16.28 19.18 30.31
C LEU A 41 -16.82 20.60 30.54
N LEU A 42 -16.65 21.16 31.74
CA LEU A 42 -17.04 22.54 32.05
C LEU A 42 -16.11 23.57 31.38
N GLU A 43 -14.80 23.34 31.36
CA GLU A 43 -13.84 24.14 30.58
C GLU A 43 -14.10 24.04 29.08
N MET A 44 -14.36 22.85 28.55
CA MET A 44 -14.67 22.65 27.13
C MET A 44 -15.98 23.33 26.71
N ARG A 45 -17.00 23.34 27.59
CA ARG A 45 -18.26 24.07 27.35
C ARG A 45 -18.07 25.60 27.46
N ALA A 46 -17.18 26.06 28.34
CA ALA A 46 -16.83 27.47 28.47
C ALA A 46 -15.98 27.99 27.28
N LEU A 47 -15.08 27.17 26.73
CA LEU A 47 -14.27 27.46 25.55
C LEU A 47 -15.10 27.47 24.26
N GLY A 48 -16.03 26.51 24.11
CA GLY A 48 -16.95 26.45 22.98
C GLY A 48 -17.96 27.62 22.94
N ALA A 49 -18.28 28.22 24.09
CA ALA A 49 -19.15 29.38 24.16
C ALA A 49 -18.42 30.73 23.92
N ARG A 50 -17.08 30.75 24.00
CA ARG A 50 -16.28 32.00 23.92
C ARG A 50 -15.53 32.20 22.61
N THR A 51 -15.50 31.23 21.70
CA THR A 51 -14.64 31.31 20.51
C THR A 51 -15.35 30.88 19.23
N ALA A 52 -15.93 31.86 18.53
CA ALA A 52 -16.48 31.70 17.17
C ALA A 52 -15.48 32.14 16.07
N GLY A 53 -14.17 32.14 16.34
CA GLY A 53 -13.13 32.59 15.41
C GLY A 53 -11.82 31.79 15.52
N TYR A 54 -10.98 31.90 14.49
CA TYR A 54 -9.74 31.13 14.19
C TYR A 54 -8.69 31.01 15.32
N ASP A 55 -8.88 31.66 16.48
CA ASP A 55 -7.90 31.81 17.55
C ASP A 55 -8.02 30.80 18.70
N ALA A 56 -8.92 29.81 18.63
CA ALA A 56 -9.11 28.83 19.71
C ALA A 56 -8.06 27.70 19.79
N LEU A 57 -7.29 27.48 18.71
CA LEU A 57 -6.38 26.32 18.59
C LEU A 57 -5.16 26.31 19.55
N PRO A 58 -4.54 27.44 19.94
CA PRO A 58 -3.50 27.44 20.96
C PRO A 58 -3.98 26.93 22.32
N GLY A 59 -5.28 27.11 22.63
CA GLY A 59 -5.91 26.63 23.87
C GLY A 59 -6.24 25.13 23.86
N LEU A 60 -6.25 24.47 22.69
CA LEU A 60 -6.52 23.03 22.57
C LEU A 60 -5.25 22.17 22.70
N LEU A 61 -4.06 22.75 22.50
CA LEU A 61 -2.77 22.07 22.68
C LEU A 61 -2.58 21.50 24.10
N PRO A 62 -2.81 22.27 25.19
CA PRO A 62 -2.70 21.78 26.56
C PRO A 62 -3.63 20.59 26.84
N ILE A 63 -4.83 20.61 26.25
CA ILE A 63 -5.83 19.55 26.38
C ILE A 63 -5.36 18.28 25.65
N ALA A 64 -4.81 18.41 24.44
CA ALA A 64 -4.22 17.29 23.71
C ALA A 64 -3.01 16.68 24.45
N PHE A 65 -2.16 17.51 25.07
CA PHE A 65 -1.05 17.06 25.93
C PHE A 65 -1.55 16.34 27.20
N PHE A 66 -2.63 16.83 27.81
CA PHE A 66 -3.25 16.18 28.97
C PHE A 66 -3.83 14.80 28.61
N ILE A 67 -4.50 14.69 27.46
CA ILE A 67 -5.04 13.42 26.95
C ILE A 67 -3.92 12.44 26.60
N ALA A 68 -2.82 12.92 25.98
CA ALA A 68 -1.64 12.10 25.71
C ALA A 68 -0.95 11.62 27.00
N GLY A 69 -0.88 12.47 28.03
CA GLY A 69 -0.40 12.12 29.36
C GLY A 69 -1.27 11.05 30.03
N ALA A 70 -2.60 11.19 29.97
CA ALA A 70 -3.54 10.21 30.50
C ALA A 70 -3.47 8.85 29.76
N ALA A 71 -3.25 8.86 28.44
CA ALA A 71 -3.04 7.65 27.65
C ALA A 71 -1.71 6.95 28.01
N LEU A 72 -0.65 7.73 28.26
CA LEU A 72 0.64 7.22 28.70
C LEU A 72 0.55 6.60 30.11
N ASP A 73 -0.15 7.25 31.03
CA ASP A 73 -0.35 6.76 32.39
C ASP A 73 -1.26 5.52 32.43
N GLY A 74 -2.31 5.49 31.58
CA GLY A 74 -3.12 4.29 31.33
C GLY A 74 -2.31 3.12 30.77
N SER A 75 -1.35 3.39 29.88
CA SER A 75 -0.43 2.40 29.33
C SER A 75 0.54 1.85 30.38
N LEU A 76 1.00 2.68 31.32
CA LEU A 76 1.81 2.27 32.46
C LEU A 76 1.00 1.47 33.50
N MET A 77 -0.26 1.86 33.72
CA MET A 77 -1.19 1.15 34.61
C MET A 77 -1.62 -0.21 34.06
N LEU A 78 -1.59 -0.43 32.74
CA LEU A 78 -1.93 -1.72 32.11
C LEU A 78 -1.09 -2.89 32.65
N ALA A 79 0.14 -2.62 33.10
CA ALA A 79 1.04 -3.60 33.69
C ALA A 79 0.68 -3.97 35.15
N ARG A 80 -0.01 -3.08 35.88
CA ARG A 80 -0.32 -3.20 37.32
C ARG A 80 -1.80 -3.46 37.61
N ARG A 81 -2.72 -2.79 36.90
CA ARG A 81 -4.19 -2.89 37.00
C ARG A 81 -4.81 -2.84 35.59
N PRO A 82 -5.07 -4.00 34.96
CA PRO A 82 -5.39 -4.08 33.53
C PRO A 82 -6.76 -3.50 33.17
N THR A 83 -7.74 -3.61 34.05
CA THR A 83 -9.09 -3.05 33.85
C THR A 83 -9.06 -1.52 33.85
N LEU A 84 -8.39 -0.92 34.84
CA LEU A 84 -8.19 0.53 34.97
C LEU A 84 -7.36 1.13 33.81
N GLY A 85 -6.32 0.41 33.36
CA GLY A 85 -5.52 0.82 32.21
C GLY A 85 -6.29 0.79 30.90
N ARG A 86 -7.08 -0.26 30.64
CA ARG A 86 -7.95 -0.36 29.45
C ARG A 86 -8.98 0.78 29.43
N THR A 87 -9.58 1.12 30.58
CA THR A 87 -10.56 2.22 30.65
C THR A 87 -9.95 3.60 30.40
N LEU A 88 -8.73 3.86 30.90
CA LEU A 88 -8.05 5.14 30.69
C LEU A 88 -7.64 5.35 29.22
N ILE A 89 -7.19 4.29 28.54
CA ILE A 89 -6.82 4.36 27.13
C ILE A 89 -8.06 4.55 26.24
N VAL A 90 -9.16 3.87 26.54
CA VAL A 90 -10.43 4.06 25.82
C VAL A 90 -11.00 5.46 26.05
N ALA A 91 -10.92 5.98 27.28
CA ALA A 91 -11.34 7.35 27.59
C ALA A 91 -10.48 8.38 26.84
N ALA A 92 -9.16 8.17 26.76
CA ALA A 92 -8.26 9.03 26.00
C ALA A 92 -8.51 8.95 24.49
N ALA A 93 -8.78 7.75 23.95
CA ALA A 93 -9.12 7.56 22.54
C ALA A 93 -10.45 8.22 22.16
N LEU A 94 -11.48 8.11 23.02
CA LEU A 94 -12.75 8.81 22.84
C LEU A 94 -12.58 10.33 22.90
N ALA A 95 -11.74 10.84 23.82
CA ALA A 95 -11.43 12.27 23.90
C ALA A 95 -10.70 12.76 22.63
N PHE A 96 -9.77 11.96 22.07
CA PHE A 96 -9.15 12.24 20.77
C PHE A 96 -10.17 12.23 19.63
N ALA A 97 -11.10 11.26 19.57
CA ALA A 97 -12.14 11.23 18.55
C ALA A 97 -13.04 12.48 18.58
N VAL A 98 -13.39 12.96 19.78
CA VAL A 98 -14.19 14.19 19.97
C VAL A 98 -13.43 15.44 19.49
N LEU A 99 -12.12 15.52 19.77
CA LEU A 99 -11.23 16.57 19.24
C LEU A 99 -11.10 16.52 17.71
N GLY A 100 -11.05 15.32 17.12
CA GLY A 100 -11.06 15.10 15.66
C GLY A 100 -12.36 15.56 15.01
N GLY A 101 -13.49 15.33 15.69
CA GLY A 101 -14.81 15.78 15.24
C GLY A 101 -14.91 17.30 15.04
N PHE A 102 -14.24 18.07 15.89
CA PHE A 102 -14.17 19.54 15.76
C PHE A 102 -13.23 19.99 14.62
N SER A 103 -12.21 19.18 14.33
CA SER A 103 -11.23 19.42 13.26
C SER A 103 -11.77 19.10 11.86
N LEU A 104 -12.82 18.27 11.75
CA LEU A 104 -13.51 17.95 10.48
C LEU A 104 -14.00 19.20 9.72
N ARG A 105 -14.43 20.24 10.44
CA ARG A 105 -14.93 21.48 9.81
C ARG A 105 -13.84 22.37 9.21
N HIS A 106 -12.58 22.15 9.56
CA HIS A 106 -11.48 23.09 9.24
C HIS A 106 -10.36 22.42 8.43
N SER A 107 -10.09 21.13 8.65
CA SER A 107 -9.12 20.37 7.86
C SER A 107 -9.48 18.88 7.82
N PRO A 108 -10.20 18.42 6.78
CA PRO A 108 -10.67 17.03 6.68
C PRO A 108 -9.51 16.01 6.68
N ALA A 109 -8.32 16.40 6.20
CA ALA A 109 -7.11 15.57 6.24
C ALA A 109 -6.61 15.30 7.68
N GLN A 110 -6.61 16.30 8.57
CA GLN A 110 -6.19 16.12 9.97
C GLN A 110 -7.21 15.28 10.73
N ALA A 111 -8.50 15.52 10.46
CA ALA A 111 -9.56 14.71 11.04
C ALA A 111 -9.46 13.24 10.63
N MET A 112 -9.20 12.95 9.35
CA MET A 112 -9.03 11.59 8.84
C MET A 112 -7.81 10.89 9.46
N ALA A 113 -6.66 11.58 9.55
CA ALA A 113 -5.46 11.04 10.19
C ALA A 113 -5.69 10.74 11.68
N LEU A 114 -6.42 11.61 12.38
CA LEU A 114 -6.74 11.42 13.80
C LEU A 114 -7.72 10.25 14.00
N LEU A 115 -8.72 10.11 13.11
CA LEU A 115 -9.71 9.04 13.16
C LEU A 115 -9.07 7.68 12.86
N LEU A 116 -8.18 7.62 11.87
CA LEU A 116 -7.38 6.43 11.54
C LEU A 116 -6.42 6.06 12.68
N ALA A 117 -5.72 7.03 13.27
CA ALA A 117 -4.86 6.78 14.42
C ALA A 117 -5.66 6.28 15.63
N THR A 118 -6.84 6.87 15.89
CA THR A 118 -7.72 6.46 16.98
C THR A 118 -8.28 5.05 16.74
N LEU A 119 -8.70 4.73 15.52
CA LEU A 119 -9.15 3.40 15.11
C LEU A 119 -8.02 2.36 15.21
N MET A 120 -6.80 2.68 14.79
CA MET A 120 -5.66 1.78 14.93
C MET A 120 -5.31 1.52 16.40
N VAL A 121 -5.33 2.54 17.26
CA VAL A 121 -5.04 2.39 18.69
C VAL A 121 -6.15 1.62 19.41
N THR A 122 -7.43 1.90 19.12
CA THR A 122 -8.58 1.19 19.69
C THR A 122 -8.66 -0.25 19.19
N ALA A 123 -8.52 -0.49 17.89
CA ALA A 123 -8.46 -1.84 17.34
C ALA A 123 -7.31 -2.64 17.94
N TRP A 124 -6.12 -2.05 18.08
CA TRP A 124 -4.97 -2.75 18.66
C TRP A 124 -5.15 -3.07 20.14
N THR A 125 -5.72 -2.15 20.93
CA THR A 125 -5.97 -2.37 22.37
C THR A 125 -7.04 -3.42 22.63
N TYR A 126 -8.00 -3.58 21.72
CA TYR A 126 -9.11 -4.53 21.84
C TYR A 126 -8.82 -5.90 21.20
N PHE A 127 -8.12 -5.93 20.06
CA PHE A 127 -7.85 -7.15 19.28
C PHE A 127 -6.46 -7.76 19.52
N ALA A 128 -5.57 -7.14 20.31
CA ALA A 128 -4.30 -7.77 20.67
C ALA A 128 -4.57 -9.05 21.50
N PRO A 129 -4.18 -10.24 21.01
CA PRO A 129 -4.57 -11.53 21.60
C PRO A 129 -4.07 -11.70 23.03
N GLU A 130 -4.87 -12.36 23.87
CA GLU A 130 -4.52 -12.72 25.26
C GLU A 130 -3.47 -13.84 25.36
N ALA A 131 -3.01 -14.39 24.22
CA ALA A 131 -2.12 -15.53 24.17
C ALA A 131 -0.70 -15.17 24.63
N ALA A 132 -0.32 -15.69 25.80
CA ALA A 132 1.08 -15.87 26.16
C ALA A 132 1.67 -16.93 25.21
N GLU A 133 2.73 -16.60 24.47
CA GLU A 133 3.52 -17.62 23.79
C GLU A 133 4.06 -18.62 24.83
N PRO A 134 4.07 -19.93 24.52
CA PRO A 134 4.66 -20.93 25.41
C PRO A 134 6.15 -20.61 25.60
N GLY A 135 6.54 -20.18 26.80
CA GLY A 135 7.92 -19.84 27.16
C GLY A 135 8.17 -18.36 27.50
N HIS A 136 7.28 -17.44 27.12
CA HIS A 136 7.38 -16.03 27.53
C HIS A 136 6.57 -15.76 28.79
N THR A 137 7.23 -15.34 29.87
CA THR A 137 6.52 -14.93 31.10
C THR A 137 5.52 -13.80 30.78
N LEU A 138 4.30 -13.90 31.33
CA LEU A 138 3.21 -12.90 31.24
C LEU A 138 3.66 -11.45 31.49
N LYS A 139 4.78 -11.26 32.19
CA LYS A 139 5.38 -9.97 32.50
C LYS A 139 6.08 -9.32 31.30
N ASN A 140 6.72 -10.11 30.43
CA ASN A 140 7.43 -9.63 29.24
C ASN A 140 6.45 -9.23 28.11
N SER A 141 5.36 -9.98 27.92
CA SER A 141 4.31 -9.61 26.97
C SER A 141 3.53 -8.35 27.40
N ARG A 142 3.41 -8.09 28.71
CA ARG A 142 2.81 -6.86 29.24
C ARG A 142 3.71 -5.64 29.03
N LEU A 143 5.03 -5.80 29.18
CA LEU A 143 5.99 -4.71 28.97
C LEU A 143 6.15 -4.34 27.49
N ALA A 144 6.10 -5.32 26.58
CA ALA A 144 6.10 -5.10 25.14
C ALA A 144 4.84 -4.31 24.69
N ARG A 145 3.67 -4.66 25.24
CA ARG A 145 2.40 -3.94 24.99
C ARG A 145 2.42 -2.49 25.45
N ALA A 146 3.01 -2.21 26.62
CA ALA A 146 3.16 -0.84 27.13
C ALA A 146 4.11 0.00 26.24
N ARG A 147 5.19 -0.61 25.72
CA ARG A 147 6.15 0.06 24.82
C ARG A 147 5.55 0.39 23.45
N SER A 148 4.75 -0.51 22.88
CA SER A 148 4.08 -0.28 21.59
C SER A 148 2.93 0.73 21.68
N GLY A 149 2.18 0.73 22.79
CA GLY A 149 1.12 1.72 23.04
C GLY A 149 1.66 3.14 23.20
N ALA A 150 2.80 3.29 23.88
CA ALA A 150 3.52 4.55 23.96
C ALA A 150 4.00 5.03 22.58
N LEU A 151 4.48 4.12 21.72
CA LEU A 151 4.88 4.43 20.35
C LEU A 151 3.69 4.91 19.50
N GLY A 152 2.53 4.25 19.61
CA GLY A 152 1.30 4.68 18.93
C GLY A 152 0.82 6.07 19.37
N CYS A 153 0.93 6.38 20.66
CA CYS A 153 0.61 7.72 21.19
C CYS A 153 1.59 8.79 20.66
N VAL A 154 2.88 8.45 20.56
CA VAL A 154 3.90 9.35 19.99
C VAL A 154 3.64 9.60 18.50
N ILE A 155 3.24 8.57 17.74
CA ILE A 155 2.87 8.71 16.33
C ILE A 155 1.59 9.55 16.18
N GLY A 156 0.59 9.35 17.04
CA GLY A 156 -0.63 10.17 17.07
C GLY A 156 -0.35 11.63 17.40
N LEU A 157 0.57 11.90 18.34
CA LEU A 157 1.03 13.25 18.66
C LEU A 157 1.79 13.87 17.48
N PHE A 158 2.59 13.08 16.77
CA PHE A 158 3.32 13.50 15.57
C PHE A 158 2.36 13.83 14.42
N ALA A 159 1.26 13.09 14.26
CA ALA A 159 0.21 13.38 13.28
C ALA A 159 -0.54 14.70 13.61
N LEU A 160 -0.70 15.02 14.90
CA LEU A 160 -1.32 16.25 15.38
C LEU A 160 -0.43 17.49 15.17
N VAL A 161 0.90 17.33 15.33
CA VAL A 161 1.88 18.43 15.24
C VAL A 161 2.45 18.59 13.83
N GLY A 162 2.62 17.50 13.10
CA GLY A 162 3.33 17.45 11.82
C GLY A 162 2.66 18.20 10.67
N PHE A 163 1.36 18.46 10.75
CA PHE A 163 0.63 19.11 9.65
C PHE A 163 0.59 20.65 9.71
N ARG A 164 1.26 21.29 10.70
CA ARG A 164 1.49 22.75 10.72
C ARG A 164 2.96 23.14 10.53
N LEU A 165 3.73 22.31 9.83
CA LEU A 165 5.17 22.51 9.61
C LEU A 165 5.54 23.66 8.67
N THR A 166 4.59 24.50 8.22
CA THR A 166 4.88 25.44 7.14
C THR A 166 5.34 26.84 7.55
N HIS A 167 5.22 27.36 8.80
CA HIS A 167 5.54 28.79 9.02
C HIS A 167 6.14 29.29 10.36
N GLN A 168 6.55 28.48 11.35
CA GLN A 168 7.08 29.02 12.63
C GLN A 168 8.27 28.18 13.20
N PRO A 169 9.53 28.67 13.19
CA PRO A 169 10.71 27.92 13.63
C PRO A 169 10.74 27.64 15.14
N HIS A 170 10.13 28.48 15.97
CA HIS A 170 10.07 28.28 17.42
C HIS A 170 9.26 27.03 17.81
N ALA A 171 8.27 26.63 17.00
CA ALA A 171 7.45 25.44 17.24
C ALA A 171 8.26 24.13 17.11
N ILE A 172 9.31 24.12 16.30
CA ILE A 172 10.21 22.97 16.10
C ILE A 172 11.06 22.74 17.36
N ALA A 173 11.57 23.81 17.96
CA ALA A 173 12.36 23.74 19.19
C ALA A 173 11.55 23.21 20.38
N TYR A 174 10.30 23.66 20.53
CA TYR A 174 9.38 23.17 21.57
C TYR A 174 8.97 21.70 21.37
N ALA A 175 8.75 21.28 20.13
CA ALA A 175 8.43 19.87 19.81
C ALA A 175 9.62 18.94 20.14
N ILE A 176 10.84 19.34 19.79
CA ILE A 176 12.05 18.54 20.06
C ILE A 176 12.33 18.47 21.57
N THR A 177 12.20 19.58 22.31
CA THR A 177 12.39 19.58 23.78
C THR A 177 11.33 18.76 24.49
N SER A 178 10.08 18.81 24.02
CA SER A 178 8.98 18.01 24.57
C SER A 178 9.20 16.51 24.36
N VAL A 179 9.65 16.12 23.16
CA VAL A 179 10.01 14.72 22.85
C VAL A 179 11.18 14.25 23.70
N ALA A 180 12.23 15.08 23.87
CA ALA A 180 13.37 14.75 24.71
C ALA A 180 12.99 14.57 26.18
N VAL A 181 12.15 15.44 26.74
CA VAL A 181 11.65 15.34 28.12
C VAL A 181 10.80 14.10 28.33
N VAL A 182 9.89 13.79 27.40
CA VAL A 182 9.04 12.59 27.46
C VAL A 182 9.89 11.32 27.41
N LEU A 183 10.89 11.24 26.52
CA LEU A 183 11.82 10.11 26.44
C LEU A 183 12.67 9.96 27.72
N LEU A 184 13.07 11.06 28.35
CA LEU A 184 13.85 11.06 29.59
C LEU A 184 13.02 10.63 30.80
N LEU A 185 11.74 11.01 30.85
CA LEU A 185 10.78 10.53 31.85
C LEU A 185 10.49 9.03 31.67
N VAL A 186 10.33 8.57 30.42
CA VAL A 186 10.12 7.15 30.09
C VAL A 186 11.32 6.30 30.51
N THR A 187 12.55 6.73 30.22
CA THR A 187 13.77 6.00 30.61
C THR A 187 13.95 5.93 32.14
N ARG A 188 13.66 7.01 32.88
CA ARG A 188 13.65 6.99 34.35
C ARG A 188 12.55 6.12 34.95
N ALA A 189 11.34 6.14 34.36
CA ALA A 189 10.22 5.33 34.80
C ALA A 189 10.50 3.84 34.61
N VAL A 190 11.14 3.45 33.50
CA VAL A 190 11.58 2.08 33.22
C VAL A 190 12.64 1.60 34.22
N GLY A 191 13.56 2.48 34.65
CA GLY A 191 14.60 2.17 35.63
C GLY A 191 14.10 1.95 37.07
N ARG A 192 12.90 2.43 37.43
CA ARG A 192 12.33 2.31 38.79
C ARG A 192 11.36 1.13 38.95
N LEU A 193 11.16 0.30 37.92
CA LEU A 193 10.24 -0.84 37.99
C LEU A 193 10.84 -1.96 38.88
N PRO A 194 10.11 -2.43 39.93
CA PRO A 194 10.59 -3.48 40.81
C PRO A 194 10.69 -4.81 40.03
N GLY A 195 11.94 -5.28 39.88
CA GLY A 195 12.33 -6.46 39.10
C GLY A 195 13.44 -6.21 38.07
N ALA A 196 13.88 -4.97 37.86
CA ALA A 196 14.94 -4.65 36.90
C ALA A 196 16.38 -4.92 37.41
N GLY A 197 16.57 -5.21 38.70
CA GLY A 197 17.84 -5.70 39.28
C GLY A 197 19.10 -4.86 39.03
N ARG A 198 18.99 -3.63 38.52
CA ARG A 198 20.15 -2.84 38.05
C ARG A 198 20.34 -1.60 38.89
N LYS A 199 21.51 -1.48 39.52
CA LYS A 199 22.01 -0.20 40.05
C LYS A 199 22.36 0.71 38.88
N PRO A 200 21.98 2.00 38.90
CA PRO A 200 22.33 2.95 37.84
C PRO A 200 23.85 3.05 37.72
N THR A 201 24.39 2.95 36.50
CA THR A 201 25.83 3.07 36.26
C THR A 201 26.22 4.52 36.03
N TRP A 202 27.48 4.89 36.34
CA TRP A 202 28.00 6.25 36.14
C TRP A 202 27.85 6.74 34.68
N ARG A 203 27.81 5.82 33.71
CA ARG A 203 27.56 6.11 32.29
C ARG A 203 26.13 6.60 32.03
N ASP A 204 25.15 6.10 32.77
CA ASP A 204 23.76 6.55 32.66
C ASP A 204 23.60 7.97 33.21
N ALA A 205 24.31 8.30 34.28
CA ALA A 205 24.38 9.65 34.83
C ALA A 205 25.06 10.64 33.86
N LEU A 206 26.10 10.18 33.14
CA LEU A 206 26.84 10.98 32.17
C LEU A 206 26.00 11.29 30.93
N VAL A 207 25.24 10.30 30.44
CA VAL A 207 24.30 10.48 29.32
C VAL A 207 23.16 11.42 29.69
N VAL A 208 22.58 11.27 30.89
CA VAL A 208 21.52 12.17 31.40
C VAL A 208 22.06 13.59 31.62
N GLY A 209 23.28 13.71 32.13
CA GLY A 209 23.96 15.01 32.27
C GLY A 209 24.19 15.69 30.91
N ALA A 210 24.63 14.93 29.90
CA ALA A 210 24.81 15.43 28.54
C ALA A 210 23.48 15.85 27.88
N THR A 211 22.38 15.16 28.16
CA THR A 211 21.04 15.54 27.66
C THR A 211 20.50 16.79 28.36
N LEU A 212 20.68 16.91 29.68
CA LEU A 212 20.30 18.11 30.42
C LEU A 212 21.14 19.34 30.01
N ALA A 213 22.44 19.16 29.75
CA ALA A 213 23.31 20.22 29.27
C ALA A 213 22.96 20.68 27.85
N SER A 214 22.56 19.76 26.96
CA SER A 214 22.12 20.11 25.60
C SER A 214 20.75 20.78 25.57
N VAL A 215 19.82 20.37 26.44
CA VAL A 215 18.54 21.07 26.64
C VAL A 215 18.74 22.45 27.26
N GLY A 216 19.63 22.57 28.26
CA GLY A 216 20.00 23.87 28.85
C GLY A 216 20.68 24.81 27.84
N ALA A 217 21.57 24.29 27.01
CA ALA A 217 22.20 25.04 25.92
C ALA A 217 21.18 25.49 24.87
N ALA A 218 20.21 24.64 24.50
CA ALA A 218 19.14 24.99 23.57
C ALA A 218 18.20 26.08 24.12
N LEU A 219 17.94 26.08 25.44
CA LEU A 219 17.16 27.12 26.13
C LEU A 219 17.94 28.43 26.33
N LEU A 220 19.27 28.39 26.43
CA LEU A 220 20.11 29.59 26.50
C LEU A 220 20.35 30.21 25.12
N LEU A 221 20.48 29.37 24.09
CA LEU A 221 20.71 29.77 22.69
C LEU A 221 19.43 30.18 21.96
N SER A 222 18.24 30.00 22.54
CA SER A 222 16.99 30.52 21.98
C SER A 222 16.90 32.05 21.98
N ALA A 223 17.89 32.75 22.57
CA ALA A 223 18.05 34.20 22.48
C ALA A 223 18.86 34.67 21.24
N LEU A 224 19.49 33.76 20.50
CA LEU A 224 20.29 34.06 19.29
C LEU A 224 19.90 33.11 18.14
N PRO A 225 19.08 33.57 17.17
CA PRO A 225 18.42 32.68 16.20
C PRO A 225 19.37 31.95 15.24
N ASP A 226 20.54 32.53 14.92
CA ASP A 226 21.46 31.96 13.93
C ASP A 226 22.36 30.84 14.47
N LEU A 227 22.49 30.71 15.80
CA LEU A 227 23.35 29.71 16.45
C LEU A 227 22.56 28.50 17.00
N ALA A 228 21.23 28.58 17.05
CA ALA A 228 20.38 27.49 17.52
C ALA A 228 20.54 26.20 16.69
N ALA A 229 20.88 26.30 15.41
CA ALA A 229 21.11 25.16 14.52
C ALA A 229 22.33 24.30 14.93
N LEU A 230 23.35 24.89 15.57
CA LEU A 230 24.53 24.13 16.02
C LEU A 230 24.22 23.27 17.26
N ALA A 231 23.31 23.73 18.12
CA ALA A 231 22.87 23.02 19.32
C ALA A 231 22.00 21.79 19.03
N LEU A 232 21.52 21.61 17.79
CA LEU A 232 20.74 20.44 17.35
C LEU A 232 21.59 19.19 17.02
N THR A 233 22.92 19.32 16.96
CA THR A 233 23.82 18.21 16.58
C THR A 233 24.09 17.15 17.67
N PRO A 234 24.14 17.46 18.99
CA PRO A 234 24.45 16.44 20.01
C PRO A 234 23.25 15.57 20.40
N ALA A 235 22.02 16.05 20.22
CA ALA A 235 20.79 15.37 20.62
C ALA A 235 20.53 14.05 19.83
N PRO A 236 20.61 14.01 18.49
CA PRO A 236 20.46 12.76 17.74
C PRO A 236 21.66 11.81 17.94
N LEU A 237 22.86 12.34 18.19
CA LEU A 237 24.06 11.52 18.47
C LEU A 237 23.99 10.83 19.84
N SER A 238 23.51 11.54 20.87
CA SER A 238 23.25 10.96 22.19
C SER A 238 22.07 9.99 22.16
N MET A 239 21.06 10.24 21.31
CA MET A 239 19.94 9.34 21.04
C MET A 239 20.39 8.02 20.38
N LEU A 240 21.37 8.06 19.47
CA LEU A 240 22.02 6.87 18.89
C LEU A 240 22.81 6.05 19.93
N PHE A 241 23.40 6.71 20.93
CA PHE A 241 24.10 6.04 22.02
C PHE A 241 23.17 5.41 23.07
N VAL A 242 22.01 6.03 23.33
CA VAL A 242 20.95 5.49 24.21
C VAL A 242 20.19 4.35 23.53
N LEU A 243 19.98 4.43 22.22
CA LEU A 243 19.28 3.42 21.43
C LEU A 243 20.16 2.26 20.99
N ARG A 244 21.49 2.32 21.20
CA ARG A 244 22.38 1.17 20.98
C ARG A 244 22.01 0.11 22.02
N PRO A 245 21.24 -0.94 21.66
CA PRO A 245 20.96 -1.97 22.64
C PRO A 245 22.29 -2.70 22.83
N ARG A 246 22.64 -3.06 24.07
CA ARG A 246 23.70 -4.05 24.30
C ARG A 246 23.18 -5.41 23.83
N ILE A 247 23.14 -5.56 22.51
CA ILE A 247 23.04 -6.77 21.71
C ILE A 247 24.40 -7.48 21.82
N VAL A 248 24.77 -7.94 23.01
CA VAL A 248 25.89 -8.88 23.19
C VAL A 248 25.63 -9.62 24.49
N ARG A 249 24.94 -10.77 24.42
CA ARG A 249 25.16 -11.95 25.28
C ARG A 249 24.18 -13.10 25.12
N ASP A 250 23.20 -13.00 24.24
CA ASP A 250 22.64 -14.20 23.61
C ASP A 250 23.22 -14.31 22.21
N PRO A 251 23.60 -15.50 21.72
CA PRO A 251 23.95 -15.70 20.33
C PRO A 251 22.69 -15.40 19.54
N LEU A 252 22.59 -14.18 19.03
CA LEU A 252 21.46 -13.78 18.22
C LEU A 252 21.40 -14.71 17.03
N HIS A 253 20.25 -15.37 16.86
CA HIS A 253 19.65 -15.45 15.55
C HIS A 253 19.53 -14.00 15.07
N VAL A 254 20.59 -13.53 14.39
CA VAL A 254 20.51 -12.33 13.56
C VAL A 254 19.45 -12.70 12.56
N VAL A 255 18.23 -12.18 12.74
CA VAL A 255 17.20 -12.24 11.70
C VAL A 255 17.80 -11.52 10.51
N THR A 256 18.42 -12.30 9.64
CA THR A 256 19.09 -11.81 8.46
C THR A 256 18.03 -11.05 7.66
N TRP A 257 18.34 -9.95 6.97
CA TRP A 257 17.35 -9.31 6.08
C TRP A 257 16.65 -10.35 5.18
N ARG A 258 17.36 -11.42 4.80
CA ARG A 258 16.80 -12.61 4.14
C ARG A 258 15.64 -13.27 4.88
N GLU A 259 15.72 -13.49 6.18
CA GLU A 259 14.64 -14.12 6.97
C GLU A 259 13.40 -13.22 7.04
N LEU A 260 13.59 -11.90 7.21
CA LEU A 260 12.48 -10.93 7.16
C LEU A 260 11.82 -10.83 5.76
N LEU A 261 12.63 -10.94 4.70
CA LEU A 261 12.17 -10.89 3.30
C LEU A 261 11.46 -12.19 2.89
N LEU A 262 11.84 -13.36 3.43
CA LEU A 262 11.47 -14.66 2.86
C LEU A 262 10.46 -15.47 3.70
N GLU A 263 10.27 -15.13 4.97
CA GLU A 263 9.27 -15.81 5.81
C GLU A 263 7.81 -15.47 5.41
N GLN A 264 7.57 -14.32 4.76
CA GLN A 264 6.24 -13.89 4.32
C GLN A 264 6.29 -13.15 2.96
N PRO A 265 6.22 -13.86 1.82
CA PRO A 265 6.38 -13.29 0.47
C PRO A 265 5.36 -12.20 0.13
N ALA A 266 4.16 -12.26 0.70
CA ALA A 266 3.14 -11.23 0.56
C ALA A 266 3.62 -9.87 1.15
N ARG A 267 4.20 -9.87 2.36
CA ARG A 267 4.70 -8.63 3.00
C ARG A 267 5.89 -8.05 2.27
N LEU A 268 6.74 -8.92 1.73
CA LEU A 268 7.87 -8.52 0.90
C LEU A 268 7.40 -7.76 -0.35
N LEU A 269 6.41 -8.31 -1.07
CA LEU A 269 5.84 -7.67 -2.25
C LEU A 269 5.35 -6.26 -1.91
N VAL A 270 4.54 -6.13 -0.86
CA VAL A 270 4.00 -4.83 -0.42
C VAL A 270 5.11 -3.86 -0.03
N GLY A 271 6.06 -4.29 0.81
CA GLY A 271 7.14 -3.44 1.28
C GLY A 271 8.05 -2.95 0.15
N THR A 272 8.37 -3.82 -0.81
CA THR A 272 9.25 -3.48 -1.94
C THR A 272 8.60 -2.49 -2.91
N PHE A 273 7.34 -2.68 -3.29
CA PHE A 273 6.62 -1.71 -4.13
C PHE A 273 6.43 -0.37 -3.41
N LEU A 274 6.11 -0.39 -2.11
CA LEU A 274 5.97 0.82 -1.31
C LEU A 274 7.29 1.62 -1.25
N LEU A 275 8.41 0.94 -0.94
CA LEU A 275 9.72 1.56 -0.89
C LEU A 275 10.17 2.08 -2.26
N ALA A 276 9.94 1.32 -3.34
CA ALA A 276 10.28 1.74 -4.69
C ALA A 276 9.47 2.98 -5.13
N GLY A 277 8.17 3.04 -4.82
CA GLY A 277 7.33 4.21 -5.10
C GLY A 277 7.77 5.45 -4.30
N LEU A 278 8.05 5.28 -3.00
CA LEU A 278 8.52 6.39 -2.15
C LEU A 278 9.90 6.90 -2.58
N ALA A 279 10.86 5.99 -2.82
CA ALA A 279 12.19 6.35 -3.28
C ALA A 279 12.14 7.00 -4.67
N GLY A 280 11.34 6.44 -5.58
CA GLY A 280 11.10 7.01 -6.90
C GLY A 280 10.54 8.43 -6.81
N GLY A 281 9.57 8.68 -5.93
CA GLY A 281 8.99 10.02 -5.75
C GLY A 281 9.98 11.04 -5.21
N VAL A 282 10.84 10.65 -4.25
CA VAL A 282 11.93 11.51 -3.77
C VAL A 282 12.91 11.81 -4.89
N ILE A 283 13.33 10.80 -5.67
CA ILE A 283 14.27 10.98 -6.78
C ILE A 283 13.67 11.88 -7.87
N LEU A 284 12.41 11.68 -8.23
CA LEU A 284 11.71 12.51 -9.24
C LEU A 284 11.50 13.95 -8.77
N SER A 285 11.40 14.20 -7.46
CA SER A 285 11.31 15.56 -6.92
C SER A 285 12.64 16.35 -6.98
N LEU A 286 13.76 15.69 -7.31
CA LEU A 286 15.05 16.35 -7.38
C LEU A 286 15.13 17.29 -8.60
N PRO A 287 15.80 18.46 -8.49
CA PRO A 287 15.92 19.42 -9.59
C PRO A 287 16.41 18.85 -10.93
N PRO A 288 17.35 17.88 -11.00
CA PRO A 288 17.81 17.33 -12.28
C PRO A 288 16.71 16.59 -13.07
N CYS A 289 15.64 16.15 -12.40
CA CYS A 289 14.55 15.39 -13.02
C CYS A 289 13.47 16.29 -13.64
N ALA A 290 13.47 17.59 -13.33
CA ALA A 290 12.48 18.55 -13.82
C ALA A 290 13.05 19.42 -14.95
N THR A 291 12.25 19.72 -15.97
CA THR A 291 12.67 20.55 -17.13
C THR A 291 12.55 22.05 -16.85
N GLY A 292 11.81 22.45 -15.80
CA GLY A 292 11.56 23.86 -15.47
C GLY A 292 11.35 24.09 -13.98
N SER A 293 10.09 24.31 -13.57
CA SER A 293 9.72 24.53 -12.16
C SER A 293 9.89 23.24 -11.35
N ARG A 294 10.09 23.39 -10.03
CA ARG A 294 10.21 22.24 -9.12
C ARG A 294 8.91 21.44 -9.11
N VAL A 295 9.01 20.14 -9.39
CA VAL A 295 7.90 19.20 -9.21
C VAL A 295 7.58 19.08 -7.72
N LEU A 296 6.32 19.30 -7.35
CA LEU A 296 5.86 19.11 -5.97
C LEU A 296 6.03 17.65 -5.56
N LEU A 297 6.43 17.40 -4.31
CA LEU A 297 6.68 16.04 -3.83
C LEU A 297 5.47 15.12 -4.01
N LEU A 298 4.25 15.63 -3.84
CA LEU A 298 3.03 14.84 -4.03
C LEU A 298 2.83 14.43 -5.49
N ASP A 299 3.13 15.31 -6.45
CA ASP A 299 3.01 15.03 -7.88
C ASP A 299 4.12 14.08 -8.36
N ALA A 300 5.33 14.23 -7.80
CA ALA A 300 6.41 13.28 -8.00
C ALA A 300 6.07 11.90 -7.42
N LEU A 301 5.47 11.84 -6.22
CA LEU A 301 4.99 10.61 -5.62
C LEU A 301 3.89 9.98 -6.46
N PHE A 302 2.91 10.76 -6.93
CA PHE A 302 1.86 10.27 -7.82
C PHE A 302 2.46 9.61 -9.07
N THR A 303 3.38 10.30 -9.73
CA THR A 303 4.05 9.81 -10.94
C THR A 303 4.89 8.56 -10.63
N ALA A 304 5.62 8.53 -9.52
CA ALA A 304 6.42 7.37 -9.12
C ALA A 304 5.57 6.14 -8.78
N PHE A 305 4.46 6.32 -8.06
CA PHE A 305 3.54 5.22 -7.77
C PHE A 305 2.84 4.73 -9.03
N SER A 306 2.46 5.63 -9.94
CA SER A 306 1.91 5.27 -11.24
C SER A 306 2.93 4.50 -12.09
N ALA A 307 4.20 4.92 -12.11
CA ALA A 307 5.26 4.23 -12.86
C ALA A 307 5.59 2.83 -12.28
N VAL A 308 5.82 2.74 -10.97
CA VAL A 308 6.17 1.46 -10.33
C VAL A 308 4.98 0.48 -10.28
N CYS A 309 3.75 0.98 -10.14
CA CYS A 309 2.55 0.15 -10.22
C CYS A 309 2.15 -0.15 -11.66
N VAL A 310 2.82 0.49 -12.63
CA VAL A 310 2.62 0.26 -14.05
C VAL A 310 1.18 0.62 -14.42
N THR A 311 0.72 1.77 -13.91
CA THR A 311 -0.63 2.27 -14.10
C THR A 311 -0.70 3.17 -15.33
N GLY A 312 0.11 4.22 -15.41
CA GLY A 312 0.10 5.16 -16.54
C GLY A 312 -0.71 6.44 -16.36
N LEU A 313 -1.42 6.59 -15.23
CA LEU A 313 -2.04 7.87 -14.88
C LEU A 313 -0.94 8.90 -14.57
N ALA A 314 -1.07 10.10 -15.12
CA ALA A 314 -0.11 11.18 -14.92
C ALA A 314 -0.84 12.49 -14.65
N VAL A 315 -0.51 13.13 -13.52
CA VAL A 315 -0.98 14.50 -13.21
C VAL A 315 -0.16 15.54 -13.98
N LEU A 316 1.12 15.22 -14.20
CA LEU A 316 2.08 16.04 -14.94
C LEU A 316 2.36 15.41 -16.30
N ASP A 317 2.60 16.26 -17.29
CA ASP A 317 2.91 15.84 -18.66
C ASP A 317 4.34 15.29 -18.71
N THR A 318 4.47 14.00 -19.03
CA THR A 318 5.77 13.29 -19.03
C THR A 318 6.77 13.90 -20.02
N ALA A 319 6.26 14.48 -21.12
CA ALA A 319 7.08 15.11 -22.14
C ALA A 319 7.61 16.48 -21.71
N LYS A 320 6.77 17.26 -21.01
CA LYS A 320 7.04 18.68 -20.71
C LYS A 320 7.68 18.88 -19.34
N ASP A 321 7.18 18.19 -18.33
CA ASP A 321 7.54 18.47 -16.93
C ASP A 321 8.81 17.73 -16.49
N PHE A 322 9.12 16.59 -17.13
CA PHE A 322 10.27 15.77 -16.78
C PHE A 322 11.40 15.87 -17.80
N SER A 323 12.62 16.04 -17.28
CA SER A 323 13.84 16.07 -18.08
C SER A 323 14.15 14.66 -18.63
N PHE A 324 15.15 14.56 -19.52
CA PHE A 324 15.66 13.26 -19.97
C PHE A 324 16.03 12.32 -18.80
N VAL A 325 16.58 12.88 -17.71
CA VAL A 325 16.90 12.11 -16.50
C VAL A 325 15.62 11.66 -15.79
N GLY A 326 14.62 12.54 -15.66
CA GLY A 326 13.33 12.21 -15.06
C GLY A 326 12.58 11.12 -15.83
N GLN A 327 12.55 11.23 -17.16
CA GLN A 327 12.00 10.21 -18.05
C GLN A 327 12.73 8.87 -17.88
N GLY A 328 14.06 8.89 -17.76
CA GLY A 328 14.85 7.69 -17.44
C GLY A 328 14.45 7.04 -16.11
N VAL A 329 14.22 7.82 -15.06
CA VAL A 329 13.74 7.32 -13.76
C VAL A 329 12.36 6.68 -13.88
N ILE A 330 11.41 7.32 -14.57
CA ILE A 330 10.08 6.75 -14.85
C ILE A 330 10.22 5.42 -15.58
N LEU A 331 11.09 5.35 -16.59
CA LEU A 331 11.32 4.13 -17.37
C LEU A 331 11.89 2.98 -16.52
N VAL A 332 12.83 3.28 -15.61
CA VAL A 332 13.36 2.29 -14.67
C VAL A 332 12.28 1.81 -13.71
N LEU A 333 11.44 2.72 -13.18
CA LEU A 333 10.32 2.35 -12.32
C LEU A 333 9.31 1.45 -13.05
N ASN A 334 8.99 1.76 -14.31
CA ASN A 334 8.15 0.93 -15.17
C ASN A 334 8.76 -0.48 -15.32
N GLN A 335 10.07 -0.58 -15.59
CA GLN A 335 10.74 -1.87 -15.75
C GLN A 335 10.72 -2.72 -14.46
N LEU A 336 11.05 -2.08 -13.32
CA LEU A 336 11.05 -2.73 -12.01
C LEU A 336 9.64 -3.19 -11.61
N GLY A 337 8.64 -2.35 -11.90
CA GLY A 337 7.23 -2.64 -11.70
C GLY A 337 6.76 -3.79 -12.57
N GLY A 338 7.02 -3.72 -13.88
CA GLY A 338 6.53 -4.62 -14.91
C GLY A 338 7.08 -6.04 -14.78
N LEU A 339 8.39 -6.19 -14.59
CA LEU A 339 9.01 -7.50 -14.31
C LEU A 339 8.53 -8.09 -12.97
N GLY A 340 8.01 -7.25 -12.07
CA GLY A 340 7.73 -7.57 -10.68
C GLY A 340 9.03 -7.50 -9.87
N ILE A 341 9.01 -6.67 -8.82
CA ILE A 341 10.22 -6.42 -8.01
C ILE A 341 10.78 -7.71 -7.41
N MET A 342 9.94 -8.71 -7.13
CA MET A 342 10.38 -10.03 -6.70
C MET A 342 11.07 -10.82 -7.81
N SER A 343 10.57 -10.84 -9.04
CA SER A 343 11.23 -11.52 -10.17
C SER A 343 12.59 -10.88 -10.44
N PHE A 344 12.67 -9.55 -10.40
CA PHE A 344 13.91 -8.81 -10.62
C PHE A 344 14.93 -9.06 -9.51
N SER A 345 14.53 -8.96 -8.24
CA SER A 345 15.43 -9.22 -7.10
C SER A 345 15.88 -10.67 -7.03
N THR A 346 14.98 -11.63 -7.28
CA THR A 346 15.29 -13.06 -7.31
C THR A 346 16.25 -13.37 -8.45
N ALA A 347 16.03 -12.80 -9.65
CA ALA A 347 16.96 -12.96 -10.77
C ALA A 347 18.34 -12.36 -10.46
N ALA A 348 18.41 -11.19 -9.84
CA ALA A 348 19.67 -10.58 -9.42
C ALA A 348 20.42 -11.47 -8.42
N MET A 349 19.74 -12.02 -7.41
CA MET A 349 20.36 -12.94 -6.43
C MET A 349 20.90 -14.22 -7.08
N VAL A 350 20.12 -14.82 -8.01
CA VAL A 350 20.53 -16.03 -8.73
C VAL A 350 21.71 -15.74 -9.67
N LEU A 351 21.74 -14.59 -10.36
CA LEU A 351 22.85 -14.18 -11.22
C LEU A 351 24.13 -13.89 -10.43
N LEU A 352 24.00 -13.38 -9.20
CA LEU A 352 25.11 -13.17 -8.26
C LEU A 352 25.58 -14.48 -7.58
N GLY A 353 25.06 -15.64 -8.00
CA GLY A 353 25.48 -16.95 -7.51
C GLY A 353 24.94 -17.34 -6.12
N GLN A 354 23.92 -16.62 -5.62
CA GLN A 354 23.33 -16.93 -4.32
C GLN A 354 22.31 -18.06 -4.43
N ARG A 355 22.41 -19.04 -3.52
CA ARG A 355 21.48 -20.17 -3.44
C ARG A 355 20.26 -19.79 -2.60
N LEU A 356 19.07 -20.03 -3.12
CA LEU A 356 17.79 -19.87 -2.43
C LEU A 356 17.43 -21.17 -1.70
N SER A 357 16.68 -21.07 -0.61
CA SER A 357 16.11 -22.25 0.06
C SER A 357 14.94 -22.83 -0.77
N LEU A 358 14.60 -24.11 -0.58
CA LEU A 358 13.50 -24.75 -1.33
C LEU A 358 12.13 -24.08 -1.11
N ARG A 359 11.91 -23.47 0.07
CA ARG A 359 10.70 -22.71 0.37
C ARG A 359 10.64 -21.40 -0.43
N GLU A 360 11.78 -20.71 -0.50
CA GLU A 360 11.95 -19.48 -1.29
C GLU A 360 11.79 -19.75 -2.77
N GLU A 361 12.37 -20.87 -3.24
CA GLU A 361 12.26 -21.31 -4.62
C GLU A 361 10.80 -21.62 -4.99
N GLY A 362 10.08 -22.32 -4.11
CA GLY A 362 8.66 -22.63 -4.29
C GLY A 362 7.78 -21.38 -4.37
N ALA A 363 7.99 -20.40 -3.48
CA ALA A 363 7.24 -19.15 -3.48
C ALA A 363 7.50 -18.31 -4.75
N ALA A 364 8.77 -18.22 -5.17
CA ALA A 364 9.13 -17.49 -6.40
C ALA A 364 8.55 -18.16 -7.65
N LEU A 365 8.58 -19.49 -7.74
CA LEU A 365 8.00 -20.23 -8.86
C LEU A 365 6.49 -20.04 -8.99
N GLU A 366 5.76 -19.97 -7.87
CA GLU A 366 4.32 -19.72 -7.85
C GLU A 366 3.96 -18.33 -8.41
N LEU A 367 4.75 -17.31 -8.05
CA LEU A 367 4.58 -15.94 -8.55
C LEU A 367 4.88 -15.81 -10.05
N LEU A 368 5.87 -16.58 -10.53
CA LEU A 368 6.29 -16.59 -11.94
C LEU A 368 5.42 -17.49 -12.83
N GLY A 369 4.45 -18.22 -12.24
CA GLY A 369 3.64 -19.22 -12.95
C GLY A 369 4.49 -20.37 -13.54
N GLY A 370 5.65 -20.66 -12.93
CA GLY A 370 6.63 -21.60 -13.44
C GLY A 370 6.38 -23.04 -12.99
N ASP A 371 6.69 -24.01 -13.88
CA ASP A 371 6.67 -25.43 -13.53
C ASP A 371 7.84 -25.79 -12.60
N ARG A 372 7.53 -26.41 -11.45
CA ARG A 372 8.51 -26.87 -10.44
C ARG A 372 9.61 -27.79 -11.01
N ARG A 373 9.37 -28.44 -12.14
CA ARG A 373 10.32 -29.35 -12.80
C ARG A 373 11.46 -28.64 -13.54
N SER A 374 11.27 -27.37 -13.90
CA SER A 374 12.22 -26.64 -14.76
C SER A 374 13.34 -25.94 -14.00
N GLY A 375 13.22 -25.81 -12.67
CA GLY A 375 14.12 -25.02 -11.82
C GLY A 375 13.85 -23.52 -11.94
N LEU A 376 13.90 -22.81 -10.81
CA LEU A 376 13.66 -21.36 -10.77
C LEU A 376 14.67 -20.56 -11.61
N ASP A 377 15.92 -21.01 -11.65
CA ASP A 377 17.01 -20.37 -12.39
C ASP A 377 16.73 -20.29 -13.90
N LYS A 378 16.30 -21.40 -14.50
CA LYS A 378 15.98 -21.49 -15.93
C LYS A 378 14.72 -20.71 -16.25
N ALA A 379 13.73 -20.72 -15.36
CA ALA A 379 12.51 -19.94 -15.51
C ALA A 379 12.81 -18.43 -15.52
N LEU A 380 13.60 -17.95 -14.56
CA LEU A 380 14.00 -16.54 -14.46
C LEU A 380 14.85 -16.07 -15.64
N ARG A 381 15.89 -16.83 -16.01
CA ARG A 381 16.74 -16.47 -17.17
C ARG A 381 15.94 -16.38 -18.46
N ARG A 382 15.01 -17.31 -18.64
CA ARG A 382 14.12 -17.35 -19.81
C ARG A 382 13.12 -16.20 -19.82
N MET A 383 12.55 -15.85 -18.66
CA MET A 383 11.69 -14.68 -18.51
C MET A 383 12.43 -13.41 -18.90
N LEU A 384 13.61 -13.16 -18.31
CA LEU A 384 14.41 -11.97 -18.63
C LEU A 384 14.80 -11.93 -20.12
N TRP A 385 15.20 -13.08 -20.68
CA TRP A 385 15.54 -13.16 -22.09
C TRP A 385 14.35 -12.80 -22.99
N VAL A 386 13.16 -13.34 -22.73
CA VAL A 386 11.95 -13.02 -23.50
C VAL A 386 11.60 -11.53 -23.37
N THR A 387 11.65 -10.99 -22.15
CA THR A 387 11.39 -9.56 -21.92
C THR A 387 12.34 -8.67 -22.70
N PHE A 388 13.65 -8.75 -22.44
CA PHE A 388 14.60 -7.84 -23.06
C PHE A 388 14.72 -8.02 -24.58
N VAL A 389 14.53 -9.22 -25.11
CA VAL A 389 14.51 -9.45 -26.56
C VAL A 389 13.27 -8.84 -27.20
N SER A 390 12.08 -9.02 -26.60
CA SER A 390 10.85 -8.44 -27.13
C SER A 390 10.86 -6.91 -27.04
N GLU A 391 11.32 -6.34 -25.93
CA GLU A 391 11.54 -4.90 -25.76
C GLU A 391 12.56 -4.37 -26.77
N GLY A 392 13.70 -5.05 -26.96
CA GLY A 392 14.74 -4.64 -27.89
C GLY A 392 14.29 -4.64 -29.35
N ILE A 393 13.58 -5.69 -29.78
CA ILE A 393 12.99 -5.76 -31.13
C ILE A 393 11.92 -4.67 -31.29
N GLY A 394 11.04 -4.51 -30.30
CA GLY A 394 10.01 -3.48 -30.28
C GLY A 394 10.59 -2.07 -30.36
N ALA A 395 11.63 -1.79 -29.58
CA ALA A 395 12.31 -0.51 -29.53
C ALA A 395 12.96 -0.17 -30.87
N LEU A 396 13.62 -1.13 -31.51
CA LEU A 396 14.23 -0.94 -32.83
C LEU A 396 13.18 -0.65 -33.91
N LEU A 397 12.09 -1.42 -33.93
CA LEU A 397 11.00 -1.23 -34.89
C LEU A 397 10.32 0.12 -34.69
N LEU A 398 9.96 0.46 -33.45
CA LEU A 398 9.35 1.76 -33.13
C LEU A 398 10.30 2.92 -33.42
N ALA A 399 11.60 2.78 -33.15
CA ALA A 399 12.58 3.81 -33.48
C ALA A 399 12.67 4.05 -35.00
N LEU A 400 12.65 2.99 -35.81
CA LEU A 400 12.58 3.15 -37.28
C LEU A 400 11.29 3.85 -37.70
N LEU A 401 10.15 3.42 -37.16
CA LEU A 401 8.85 3.99 -37.52
C LEU A 401 8.75 5.47 -37.13
N PHE A 402 9.17 5.86 -35.93
CA PHE A 402 9.21 7.26 -35.52
C PHE A 402 10.18 8.09 -36.37
N ALA A 403 11.31 7.51 -36.79
CA ALA A 403 12.22 8.20 -37.71
C ALA A 403 11.58 8.43 -39.09
N PHE A 404 10.76 7.49 -39.59
CA PHE A 404 10.02 7.67 -40.84
C PHE A 404 8.90 8.73 -40.75
N GLU A 405 8.30 8.90 -39.57
CA GLU A 405 7.32 9.95 -39.29
C GLU A 405 7.97 11.35 -39.10
N GLY A 406 9.30 11.45 -39.16
CA GLY A 406 10.03 12.72 -39.18
C GLY A 406 10.78 13.08 -37.88
N ASP A 407 10.81 12.21 -36.88
CA ASP A 407 11.64 12.44 -35.70
C ASP A 407 13.13 12.33 -36.04
N GLY A 408 13.95 13.23 -35.47
CA GLY A 408 15.41 13.13 -35.57
C GLY A 408 15.92 11.81 -34.96
N PRO A 409 17.06 11.25 -35.43
CA PRO A 409 17.47 9.88 -35.11
C PRO A 409 17.66 9.61 -33.60
N ALA A 410 18.16 10.60 -32.86
CA ALA A 410 18.33 10.49 -31.41
C ALA A 410 16.97 10.49 -30.66
N MET A 411 16.04 11.34 -31.07
CA MET A 411 14.69 11.39 -30.49
C MET A 411 13.90 10.14 -30.84
N ALA A 412 13.97 9.69 -32.10
CA ALA A 412 13.32 8.48 -32.57
C ALA A 412 13.79 7.24 -31.79
N LEU A 413 15.10 7.13 -31.52
CA LEU A 413 15.64 6.05 -30.69
C LEU A 413 15.13 6.10 -29.25
N TRP A 414 15.14 7.30 -28.63
CA TRP A 414 14.68 7.47 -27.26
C TRP A 414 13.18 7.19 -27.11
N ARG A 415 12.37 7.74 -28.01
CA ARG A 415 10.92 7.54 -28.09
C ARG A 415 10.58 6.08 -28.37
N GLY A 416 11.28 5.44 -29.31
CA GLY A 416 11.13 4.02 -29.61
C GLY A 416 11.44 3.13 -28.40
N LEU A 417 12.54 3.39 -27.70
CA LEU A 417 12.92 2.65 -26.49
C LEU A 417 11.92 2.83 -25.36
N PHE A 418 11.51 4.07 -25.09
CA PHE A 418 10.59 4.38 -24.01
C PHE A 418 9.21 3.78 -24.25
N THR A 419 8.65 3.97 -25.46
CA THR A 419 7.35 3.40 -25.83
C THR A 419 7.42 1.88 -25.83
N ALA A 420 8.51 1.25 -26.26
CA ALA A 420 8.61 -0.20 -26.26
C ALA A 420 8.59 -0.81 -24.85
N ILE A 421 9.38 -0.27 -23.92
CA ILE A 421 9.43 -0.72 -22.53
C ILE A 421 8.09 -0.42 -21.84
N SER A 422 7.55 0.78 -22.03
CA SER A 422 6.25 1.16 -21.49
C SER A 422 5.13 0.24 -22.01
N ALA A 423 5.12 -0.07 -23.30
CA ALA A 423 4.15 -0.98 -23.92
C ALA A 423 4.27 -2.42 -23.44
N TYR A 424 5.49 -2.98 -23.35
CA TYR A 424 5.70 -4.34 -22.86
C TYR A 424 5.36 -4.47 -21.36
N CYS A 425 5.72 -3.45 -20.57
CA CYS A 425 5.34 -3.42 -19.16
C CYS A 425 3.84 -3.17 -18.97
N ASN A 426 3.11 -2.68 -19.98
CA ASN A 426 1.74 -2.17 -19.85
C ASN A 426 1.67 -0.92 -18.96
N ALA A 427 2.66 -0.02 -19.04
CA ALA A 427 2.78 1.13 -18.14
C ALA A 427 2.01 2.38 -18.59
N GLY A 428 1.63 2.52 -19.86
CA GLY A 428 0.85 3.65 -20.37
C GLY A 428 1.54 4.99 -20.48
N PHE A 429 2.76 5.14 -19.92
CA PHE A 429 3.54 6.36 -20.08
C PHE A 429 4.00 6.54 -21.53
N ALA A 430 3.91 7.77 -22.04
CA ALA A 430 4.40 8.20 -23.33
C ALA A 430 5.25 9.47 -23.18
N ILE A 431 6.19 9.72 -24.10
CA ILE A 431 6.98 10.98 -24.15
C ILE A 431 6.30 12.00 -25.07
N GLN A 432 5.08 11.70 -25.53
CA GLN A 432 4.23 12.60 -26.27
C GLN A 432 3.09 13.03 -25.34
N SER A 433 2.78 14.32 -25.33
CA SER A 433 1.71 14.88 -24.50
C SER A 433 0.33 14.29 -24.81
N ASP A 434 0.12 13.87 -26.06
CA ASP A 434 -1.10 13.28 -26.58
C ASP A 434 -1.04 11.74 -26.66
N SER A 435 -0.10 11.11 -25.94
CA SER A 435 0.11 9.67 -25.97
C SER A 435 0.42 9.14 -27.39
N LEU A 436 -0.51 8.42 -28.03
CA LEU A 436 -0.39 7.94 -29.40
C LEU A 436 -1.48 8.49 -30.33
N MET A 437 -2.24 9.50 -29.91
CA MET A 437 -3.34 10.06 -30.70
C MET A 437 -2.86 10.67 -32.02
N GLY A 438 -1.69 11.34 -32.02
CA GLY A 438 -1.04 11.81 -33.24
C GLY A 438 -0.70 10.72 -34.27
N TYR A 439 -0.73 9.43 -33.89
CA TYR A 439 -0.42 8.30 -34.76
C TYR A 439 -1.65 7.49 -35.20
N GLN A 440 -2.85 8.07 -35.08
CA GLN A 440 -4.12 7.43 -35.49
C GLN A 440 -4.15 7.01 -36.98
N HIS A 441 -3.34 7.65 -37.84
CA HIS A 441 -3.18 7.32 -39.26
C HIS A 441 -1.96 6.45 -39.57
N ALA A 442 -1.17 6.08 -38.55
CA ALA A 442 0.06 5.31 -38.68
C ALA A 442 -0.14 3.89 -38.09
N PRO A 443 -0.81 2.97 -38.80
CA PRO A 443 -1.20 1.67 -38.25
C PRO A 443 0.01 0.84 -37.79
N ALA A 444 1.17 1.00 -38.42
CA ALA A 444 2.38 0.27 -38.04
C ALA A 444 2.79 0.52 -36.58
N ILE A 445 2.76 1.79 -36.12
CA ILE A 445 3.13 2.16 -34.75
C ILE A 445 2.12 1.57 -33.75
N LEU A 446 0.83 1.67 -34.06
CA LEU A 446 -0.24 1.11 -33.24
C LEU A 446 -0.15 -0.41 -33.12
N HIS A 447 0.15 -1.13 -34.20
CA HIS A 447 0.24 -2.60 -34.17
C HIS A 447 1.49 -3.10 -33.46
N VAL A 448 2.64 -2.44 -33.63
CA VAL A 448 3.87 -2.82 -32.89
C VAL A 448 3.66 -2.60 -31.39
N THR A 449 3.07 -1.46 -31.01
CA THR A 449 2.73 -1.15 -29.61
C THR A 449 1.72 -2.17 -29.07
N ALA A 450 0.64 -2.45 -29.81
CA ALA A 450 -0.36 -3.44 -29.43
C ALA A 450 0.24 -4.84 -29.25
N LEU A 451 1.18 -5.25 -30.12
CA LEU A 451 1.85 -6.53 -29.99
C LEU A 451 2.68 -6.61 -28.71
N LEU A 452 3.42 -5.56 -28.36
CA LEU A 452 4.18 -5.50 -27.11
C LEU A 452 3.27 -5.61 -25.88
N ILE A 453 2.14 -4.89 -25.88
CA ILE A 453 1.11 -4.97 -24.83
C ILE A 453 0.56 -6.40 -24.69
N ILE A 454 0.27 -7.05 -25.82
CA ILE A 454 -0.26 -8.43 -25.80
C ILE A 454 0.79 -9.40 -25.28
N VAL A 455 2.05 -9.30 -25.72
CA VAL A 455 3.13 -10.18 -25.28
C VAL A 455 3.41 -9.99 -23.79
N GLY A 456 3.48 -8.75 -23.32
CA GLY A 456 3.63 -8.41 -21.90
C GLY A 456 2.47 -8.92 -21.04
N GLY A 457 1.23 -8.70 -21.49
CA GLY A 457 0.00 -9.06 -20.80
C GLY A 457 -0.34 -10.57 -20.77
N LEU A 458 0.27 -11.39 -21.65
CA LEU A 458 0.14 -12.85 -21.63
C LEU A 458 0.98 -13.52 -20.54
N GLY A 459 2.08 -12.88 -20.15
CA GLY A 459 3.05 -13.41 -19.20
C GLY A 459 4.12 -14.30 -19.87
N PRO A 460 5.40 -14.24 -19.41
CA PRO A 460 6.53 -14.91 -20.05
C PRO A 460 6.37 -16.44 -20.18
N ALA A 461 5.73 -17.09 -19.21
CA ALA A 461 5.50 -18.53 -19.23
C ALA A 461 4.62 -18.98 -20.41
N VAL A 462 3.61 -18.18 -20.77
CA VAL A 462 2.72 -18.46 -21.89
C VAL A 462 3.42 -18.12 -23.21
N VAL A 463 4.15 -17.00 -23.27
CA VAL A 463 4.90 -16.59 -24.47
C VAL A 463 5.87 -17.68 -24.93
N VAL A 464 6.60 -18.31 -24.00
CA VAL A 464 7.52 -19.41 -24.33
C VAL A 464 6.78 -20.67 -24.82
N ALA A 465 5.53 -20.87 -24.39
CA ALA A 465 4.74 -22.01 -24.82
C ALA A 465 4.21 -21.85 -26.27
N ILE A 466 4.08 -20.63 -26.78
CA ILE A 466 3.51 -20.33 -28.11
C ILE A 466 4.25 -21.05 -29.25
N PRO A 467 5.59 -21.02 -29.37
CA PRO A 467 6.29 -21.79 -30.41
C PRO A 467 6.04 -23.31 -30.34
N GLY A 468 5.59 -23.84 -29.20
CA GLY A 468 5.14 -25.22 -29.07
C GLY A 468 3.85 -25.51 -29.85
N LEU A 469 2.97 -24.52 -30.00
CA LEU A 469 1.71 -24.63 -30.74
C LEU A 469 1.95 -24.85 -32.24
N ALA A 470 2.89 -24.08 -32.82
CA ALA A 470 3.31 -24.25 -34.22
C ALA A 470 3.89 -25.66 -34.48
N ARG A 471 4.52 -26.26 -33.47
CA ARG A 471 5.05 -27.62 -33.51
C ARG A 471 4.06 -28.70 -33.05
N ARG A 472 2.75 -28.37 -32.98
CA ARG A 472 1.65 -29.25 -32.55
C ARG A 472 1.87 -29.95 -31.20
N ARG A 473 2.66 -29.36 -30.30
CA ARG A 473 2.84 -29.90 -28.94
C ARG A 473 1.61 -29.56 -28.09
N ARG A 474 1.26 -30.47 -27.16
CA ARG A 474 0.17 -30.23 -26.21
C ARG A 474 0.55 -29.10 -25.27
N LEU A 475 -0.26 -28.05 -25.24
CA LEU A 475 -0.14 -26.93 -24.29
C LEU A 475 -0.60 -27.36 -22.89
N ASN A 476 0.00 -26.78 -21.85
CA ASN A 476 -0.53 -26.90 -20.49
C ASN A 476 -1.92 -26.25 -20.40
N LEU A 477 -2.78 -26.77 -19.52
CA LEU A 477 -4.13 -26.28 -19.27
C LEU A 477 -4.15 -24.76 -19.02
N HIS A 478 -3.21 -24.27 -18.20
CA HIS A 478 -3.09 -22.84 -17.89
C HIS A 478 -2.85 -21.99 -19.15
N ALA A 479 -1.86 -22.34 -19.97
CA ALA A 479 -1.56 -21.62 -21.22
C ALA A 479 -2.74 -21.67 -22.20
N ARG A 480 -3.46 -22.80 -22.28
CA ARG A 480 -4.66 -22.92 -23.12
C ARG A 480 -5.79 -21.99 -22.64
N ILE A 481 -6.04 -21.93 -21.34
CA ILE A 481 -7.05 -21.02 -20.77
C ILE A 481 -6.67 -19.56 -21.07
N VAL A 482 -5.42 -19.19 -20.77
CA VAL A 482 -4.94 -17.82 -21.00
C VAL A 482 -5.09 -17.40 -22.46
N LEU A 483 -4.63 -18.21 -23.42
CA LEU A 483 -4.70 -17.87 -24.84
C LEU A 483 -6.15 -17.73 -25.33
N VAL A 484 -7.05 -18.63 -24.92
CA VAL A 484 -8.47 -18.58 -25.33
C VAL A 484 -9.15 -17.35 -24.75
N THR A 485 -9.00 -17.11 -23.44
CA THR A 485 -9.62 -15.96 -22.78
C THR A 485 -9.09 -14.64 -23.34
N ASN A 486 -7.78 -14.55 -23.58
CA ASN A 486 -7.15 -13.37 -24.17
C ASN A 486 -7.62 -13.10 -25.59
N LEU A 487 -7.80 -14.13 -26.42
CA LEU A 487 -8.32 -13.99 -27.78
C LEU A 487 -9.75 -13.43 -27.77
N VAL A 488 -10.62 -13.96 -26.90
CA VAL A 488 -12.00 -13.49 -26.77
C VAL A 488 -12.05 -12.04 -26.25
N LEU A 489 -11.27 -11.73 -25.21
CA LEU A 489 -11.20 -10.39 -24.63
C LEU A 489 -10.51 -9.34 -25.52
N LEU A 490 -9.88 -9.73 -26.62
CA LEU A 490 -9.36 -8.80 -27.62
C LEU A 490 -10.35 -8.61 -28.78
N LEU A 491 -10.86 -9.71 -29.34
CA LEU A 491 -11.71 -9.65 -30.52
C LEU A 491 -13.11 -9.12 -30.22
N VAL A 492 -13.75 -9.57 -29.14
CA VAL A 492 -15.13 -9.16 -28.83
C VAL A 492 -15.19 -7.66 -28.53
N PRO A 493 -14.33 -7.10 -27.66
CA PRO A 493 -14.31 -5.65 -27.43
C PRO A 493 -13.95 -4.83 -28.67
N ALA A 494 -13.01 -5.30 -29.50
CA ALA A 494 -12.66 -4.59 -30.74
C ALA A 494 -13.88 -4.43 -31.65
N CYS A 495 -14.68 -5.49 -31.80
CA CYS A 495 -15.93 -5.43 -32.56
C CYS A 495 -16.97 -4.52 -31.92
N LEU A 496 -17.13 -4.57 -30.60
CA LEU A 496 -18.11 -3.74 -29.87
C LEU A 496 -17.74 -2.26 -29.93
N ILE A 497 -16.48 -1.91 -29.69
CA ILE A 497 -15.97 -0.54 -29.79
C ILE A 497 -16.12 -0.04 -31.22
N ALA A 498 -15.75 -0.82 -32.22
CA ALA A 498 -15.94 -0.46 -33.62
C ALA A 498 -17.42 -0.20 -33.95
N ALA A 499 -18.34 -1.01 -33.43
CA ALA A 499 -19.78 -0.86 -33.67
C ALA A 499 -20.38 0.38 -32.99
N LEU A 500 -19.97 0.68 -31.75
CA LEU A 500 -20.51 1.80 -30.98
C LEU A 500 -19.95 3.15 -31.45
N GLU A 501 -18.67 3.19 -31.82
CA GLU A 501 -17.96 4.44 -32.11
C GLU A 501 -17.83 4.76 -33.61
N TRP A 502 -18.37 3.93 -34.50
CA TRP A 502 -18.25 4.08 -35.96
C TRP A 502 -18.69 5.46 -36.48
N HIS A 503 -19.66 6.07 -35.80
CA HIS A 503 -20.26 7.37 -36.11
C HIS A 503 -20.00 8.44 -35.03
N HIS A 504 -19.02 8.21 -34.16
CA HIS A 504 -18.66 9.12 -33.07
C HIS A 504 -17.14 9.35 -33.10
N SER A 505 -16.39 8.86 -32.10
CA SER A 505 -14.94 9.11 -31.99
C SER A 505 -14.12 8.62 -33.19
N LEU A 506 -14.64 7.66 -33.97
CA LEU A 506 -13.97 7.11 -35.17
C LEU A 506 -14.45 7.74 -36.49
N GLU A 507 -15.42 8.66 -36.46
CA GLU A 507 -16.07 9.16 -37.68
C GLU A 507 -15.09 9.88 -38.63
N ALA A 508 -14.15 10.66 -38.09
CA ALA A 508 -13.21 11.42 -38.90
C ALA A 508 -12.15 10.56 -39.62
N LEU A 509 -12.05 9.26 -39.30
CA LEU A 509 -11.01 8.37 -39.79
C LEU A 509 -11.41 7.63 -41.07
N SER A 510 -10.42 7.24 -41.87
CA SER A 510 -10.60 6.35 -43.02
C SER A 510 -11.05 4.96 -42.58
N LEU A 511 -11.70 4.18 -43.45
CA LEU A 511 -12.25 2.86 -43.09
C LEU A 511 -11.18 1.91 -42.51
N GLY A 512 -9.96 1.95 -43.05
CA GLY A 512 -8.83 1.18 -42.52
C GLY A 512 -8.40 1.66 -41.14
N ASP A 513 -8.21 2.98 -40.99
CA ASP A 513 -7.81 3.58 -39.71
C ASP A 513 -8.84 3.34 -38.61
N ARG A 514 -10.14 3.37 -38.92
CA ARG A 514 -11.21 3.04 -37.96
C ARG A 514 -11.03 1.66 -37.34
N LEU A 515 -10.77 0.65 -38.19
CA LEU A 515 -10.59 -0.73 -37.72
C LEU A 515 -9.32 -0.89 -36.89
N HIS A 516 -8.23 -0.26 -37.31
CA HIS A 516 -6.96 -0.30 -36.60
C HIS A 516 -7.03 0.40 -35.23
N ASN A 517 -7.69 1.55 -35.16
CA ASN A 517 -7.89 2.28 -33.90
C ASN A 517 -8.86 1.55 -32.96
N ALA A 518 -9.96 0.97 -33.47
CA ALA A 518 -10.86 0.16 -32.66
C ALA A 518 -10.15 -1.09 -32.08
N TRP A 519 -9.31 -1.75 -32.88
CA TRP A 519 -8.46 -2.84 -32.39
C TRP A 519 -7.49 -2.36 -31.30
N PHE A 520 -6.80 -1.24 -31.53
CA PHE A 520 -5.85 -0.70 -30.56
C PHE A 520 -6.54 -0.32 -29.24
N GLN A 521 -7.73 0.28 -29.31
CA GLN A 521 -8.54 0.60 -28.13
C GLN A 521 -8.90 -0.65 -27.32
N ALA A 522 -9.32 -1.74 -27.97
CA ALA A 522 -9.58 -3.00 -27.26
C ALA A 522 -8.32 -3.61 -26.63
N VAL A 523 -7.15 -3.42 -27.24
CA VAL A 523 -5.87 -3.88 -26.68
C VAL A 523 -5.47 -3.04 -25.47
N THR A 524 -5.58 -1.71 -25.57
CA THR A 524 -5.08 -0.78 -24.55
C THR A 524 -5.90 -0.80 -23.25
N THR A 525 -7.20 -1.09 -23.32
CA THR A 525 -8.06 -1.23 -22.13
C THR A 525 -7.62 -2.37 -21.21
N ARG A 526 -6.78 -3.29 -21.70
CA ARG A 526 -6.21 -4.38 -20.90
C ARG A 526 -4.92 -3.94 -20.23
N THR A 527 -5.07 -2.93 -19.38
CA THR A 527 -4.05 -2.38 -18.47
C THR A 527 -2.91 -1.61 -19.13
N ALA A 528 -3.00 -1.15 -20.38
CA ALA A 528 -1.85 -0.58 -21.08
C ALA A 528 -1.79 0.94 -21.18
N GLY A 529 -2.93 1.65 -21.11
CA GLY A 529 -2.96 3.10 -20.86
C GLY A 529 -2.62 4.02 -22.02
N PHE A 530 -2.37 3.49 -23.22
CA PHE A 530 -2.14 4.33 -24.40
C PHE A 530 -3.44 4.78 -25.06
N ASN A 531 -3.50 6.06 -25.43
CA ASN A 531 -4.63 6.64 -26.15
C ASN A 531 -4.29 6.78 -27.63
N SER A 532 -5.14 6.21 -28.50
CA SER A 532 -5.11 6.46 -29.96
C SER A 532 -6.24 7.38 -30.42
N VAL A 533 -7.29 7.48 -29.61
CA VAL A 533 -8.37 8.45 -29.72
C VAL A 533 -8.65 9.02 -28.34
N ASP A 534 -9.39 10.12 -28.29
CA ASP A 534 -9.85 10.71 -27.04
C ASP A 534 -11.01 9.90 -26.43
N PHE A 535 -10.77 9.29 -25.27
CA PHE A 535 -11.79 8.54 -24.52
C PHE A 535 -12.87 9.46 -23.91
N ALA A 536 -12.58 10.75 -23.71
CA ALA A 536 -13.56 11.71 -23.20
C ALA A 536 -14.65 12.00 -24.24
N ALA A 537 -14.33 11.85 -25.54
CA ALA A 537 -15.26 12.06 -26.65
C ALA A 537 -16.09 10.81 -27.02
N MET A 538 -15.84 9.67 -26.38
CA MET A 538 -16.60 8.43 -26.63
C MET A 538 -18.02 8.51 -26.09
N THR A 539 -18.91 7.68 -26.65
CA THR A 539 -20.26 7.55 -26.12
C THR A 539 -20.25 6.99 -24.68
N PRO A 540 -21.24 7.35 -23.83
CA PRO A 540 -21.31 6.82 -22.46
C PRO A 540 -21.37 5.29 -22.41
N ALA A 541 -22.02 4.65 -23.39
CA ALA A 541 -22.07 3.19 -23.51
C ALA A 541 -20.68 2.58 -23.73
N SER A 542 -19.86 3.21 -24.58
CA SER A 542 -18.47 2.79 -24.79
C SER A 542 -17.60 3.04 -23.56
N GLN A 543 -17.79 4.14 -22.83
CA GLN A 543 -17.08 4.40 -21.58
C GLN A 543 -17.38 3.32 -20.53
N THR A 544 -18.66 2.94 -20.35
CA THR A 544 -19.03 1.82 -19.46
C THR A 544 -18.44 0.48 -19.91
N LEU A 545 -18.42 0.21 -21.22
CA LEU A 545 -17.76 -0.99 -21.76
C LEU A 545 -16.27 -0.99 -21.43
N VAL A 546 -15.60 0.14 -21.65
CA VAL A 546 -14.18 0.35 -21.36
C VAL A 546 -13.90 0.14 -19.87
N GLU A 547 -14.69 0.71 -18.97
CA GLU A 547 -14.58 0.50 -17.51
C GLU A 547 -14.69 -0.99 -17.14
N ALA A 548 -15.67 -1.70 -17.70
CA ALA A 548 -15.82 -3.14 -17.46
C ALA A 548 -14.60 -3.93 -17.93
N LEU A 549 -13.99 -3.54 -19.06
CA LEU A 549 -12.78 -4.16 -19.58
C LEU A 549 -11.55 -3.84 -18.75
N MET A 550 -11.41 -2.61 -18.24
CA MET A 550 -10.32 -2.20 -17.36
C MET A 550 -10.31 -2.99 -16.05
N PHE A 551 -11.49 -3.30 -15.52
CA PHE A 551 -11.62 -4.13 -14.34
C PHE A 551 -11.06 -5.54 -14.57
N ILE A 552 -11.18 -6.05 -15.80
CA ILE A 552 -10.58 -7.30 -16.26
C ILE A 552 -9.15 -7.05 -16.76
N GLY A 553 -8.19 -7.23 -15.88
CA GLY A 553 -6.78 -7.03 -16.18
C GLY A 553 -6.15 -8.12 -17.04
N GLY A 554 -4.83 -8.25 -16.95
CA GLY A 554 -4.07 -9.24 -17.73
C GLY A 554 -4.01 -10.64 -17.12
N SER A 555 -3.15 -11.48 -17.68
CA SER A 555 -3.04 -12.89 -17.27
C SER A 555 -2.18 -13.06 -16.02
N PRO A 556 -2.29 -14.16 -15.26
CA PRO A 556 -1.39 -14.43 -14.14
C PRO A 556 0.09 -14.47 -14.59
N GLY A 557 1.00 -13.94 -13.76
CA GLY A 557 2.42 -13.87 -14.09
C GLY A 557 2.77 -12.89 -15.22
N SER A 558 1.84 -12.03 -15.63
CA SER A 558 2.07 -10.95 -16.60
C SER A 558 2.45 -9.63 -15.94
N THR A 559 2.81 -8.66 -16.78
CA THR A 559 3.15 -7.29 -16.38
C THR A 559 1.91 -6.47 -16.00
N ALA A 560 0.72 -6.87 -16.45
CA ALA A 560 -0.57 -6.23 -16.21
C ALA A 560 -1.10 -6.41 -14.76
N GLY A 561 -1.79 -5.39 -14.23
CA GLY A 561 -2.51 -5.47 -12.94
C GLY A 561 -3.96 -5.96 -13.08
N GLY A 562 -4.84 -5.48 -12.19
CA GLY A 562 -6.28 -5.77 -12.18
C GLY A 562 -6.68 -7.21 -11.84
N ILE A 563 -7.96 -7.52 -12.02
CA ILE A 563 -8.48 -8.89 -11.82
C ILE A 563 -8.04 -9.75 -13.00
N LYS A 564 -7.36 -10.85 -12.69
CA LYS A 564 -6.75 -11.69 -13.72
C LYS A 564 -7.79 -12.33 -14.65
N THR A 565 -7.44 -12.46 -15.93
CA THR A 565 -8.29 -13.10 -16.96
C THR A 565 -8.75 -14.50 -16.55
N THR A 566 -7.88 -15.28 -15.88
CA THR A 566 -8.21 -16.62 -15.39
C THR A 566 -9.26 -16.61 -14.27
N THR A 567 -9.29 -15.57 -13.45
CA THR A 567 -10.28 -15.40 -12.38
C THR A 567 -11.67 -15.27 -12.98
N VAL A 568 -11.80 -14.39 -13.99
CA VAL A 568 -13.05 -14.20 -14.73
C VAL A 568 -13.46 -15.49 -15.45
N PHE A 569 -12.51 -16.16 -16.11
CA PHE A 569 -12.76 -17.45 -16.75
C PHE A 569 -13.35 -18.48 -15.77
N VAL A 570 -12.72 -18.66 -14.60
CA VAL A 570 -13.19 -19.63 -13.60
C VAL A 570 -14.61 -19.30 -13.13
N LEU A 571 -14.92 -18.03 -12.88
CA LEU A 571 -16.24 -17.61 -12.41
C LEU A 571 -17.32 -17.78 -13.48
N ILE A 572 -17.05 -17.40 -14.73
CA ILE A 572 -17.99 -17.63 -15.84
C ILE A 572 -18.29 -19.12 -15.97
N PHE A 573 -17.27 -19.97 -15.96
CA PHE A 573 -17.46 -21.41 -16.07
C PHE A 573 -18.11 -22.03 -14.83
N ALA A 574 -17.95 -21.43 -13.65
CA ALA A 574 -18.72 -21.80 -12.46
C ALA A 574 -20.21 -21.53 -12.64
N VAL A 575 -20.58 -20.34 -13.14
CA VAL A 575 -21.98 -19.99 -13.46
C VAL A 575 -22.54 -20.94 -14.53
N VAL A 576 -21.78 -21.25 -15.58
CA VAL A 576 -22.18 -22.22 -16.61
C VAL A 576 -22.36 -23.64 -16.04
N ALA A 577 -21.51 -24.05 -15.10
CA ALA A 577 -21.65 -25.36 -14.46
C ALA A 577 -22.92 -25.42 -13.61
N VAL A 578 -23.19 -24.40 -12.79
CA VAL A 578 -24.38 -24.29 -11.94
C VAL A 578 -25.66 -24.27 -12.78
N THR A 579 -25.72 -23.44 -13.82
CA THR A 579 -26.89 -23.36 -14.72
C THR A 579 -27.14 -24.63 -15.53
N ARG A 580 -26.12 -25.49 -15.70
CA ARG A 580 -26.23 -26.81 -16.33
C ARG A 580 -26.33 -27.95 -15.31
N SER A 581 -26.53 -27.64 -14.02
CA SER A 581 -26.62 -28.59 -12.92
C SER A 581 -25.44 -29.58 -12.87
N ARG A 582 -24.23 -29.11 -13.22
CA ARG A 582 -23.01 -29.91 -13.13
C ARG A 582 -22.35 -29.71 -11.77
N PRO A 583 -21.93 -30.79 -11.09
CA PRO A 583 -21.36 -30.70 -9.74
C PRO A 583 -19.96 -30.07 -9.71
N ALA A 584 -19.30 -29.98 -10.86
CA ALA A 584 -17.93 -29.52 -10.98
C ALA A 584 -17.72 -28.72 -12.25
N VAL A 585 -16.80 -27.75 -12.17
CA VAL A 585 -16.32 -27.00 -13.33
C VAL A 585 -15.27 -27.82 -14.05
N ILE A 586 -15.57 -28.25 -15.27
CA ILE A 586 -14.69 -29.11 -16.08
C ILE A 586 -14.26 -28.34 -17.34
N TRP A 587 -12.95 -28.26 -17.58
CA TRP A 587 -12.38 -27.67 -18.79
C TRP A 587 -11.26 -28.53 -19.36
N GLY A 588 -11.33 -28.85 -20.66
CA GLY A 588 -10.27 -29.60 -21.35
C GLY A 588 -9.99 -30.99 -20.76
N GLY A 589 -10.97 -31.61 -20.10
CA GLY A 589 -10.83 -32.90 -19.41
C GLY A 589 -10.33 -32.81 -17.96
N TRP A 590 -10.14 -31.60 -17.42
CA TRP A 590 -9.68 -31.37 -16.05
C TRP A 590 -10.76 -30.70 -15.20
N THR A 591 -10.85 -31.09 -13.93
CA THR A 591 -11.75 -30.47 -12.94
C THR A 591 -11.04 -29.35 -12.20
N ILE A 592 -11.69 -28.18 -12.11
CA ILE A 592 -11.20 -27.04 -11.34
C ILE A 592 -11.64 -27.20 -9.87
N PRO A 593 -10.71 -27.17 -8.90
CA PRO A 593 -11.04 -27.32 -7.48
C PRO A 593 -11.92 -26.19 -6.94
N HIS A 594 -12.88 -26.49 -6.06
CA HIS A 594 -13.75 -25.49 -5.40
C HIS A 594 -12.96 -24.39 -4.67
N ALA A 595 -11.83 -24.73 -4.05
CA ALA A 595 -10.95 -23.75 -3.41
C ALA A 595 -10.48 -22.64 -4.39
N THR A 596 -10.29 -22.97 -5.67
CA THR A 596 -9.92 -21.99 -6.71
C THR A 596 -11.10 -21.08 -7.04
N ILE A 597 -12.31 -21.62 -7.06
CA ILE A 597 -13.55 -20.87 -7.30
C ILE A 597 -13.80 -19.88 -6.15
N TYR A 598 -13.68 -20.32 -4.89
CA TYR A 598 -13.84 -19.44 -3.72
C TYR A 598 -12.78 -18.34 -3.68
N ARG A 599 -11.52 -18.66 -3.99
CA ARG A 599 -10.47 -17.63 -4.13
C ARG A 599 -10.79 -16.63 -5.23
N ALA A 600 -11.26 -17.10 -6.38
CA ALA A 600 -11.64 -16.25 -7.49
C ALA A 600 -12.80 -15.30 -7.11
N ALA A 601 -13.85 -15.83 -6.46
CA ALA A 601 -14.97 -15.05 -5.97
C ALA A 601 -14.52 -14.00 -4.95
N ALA A 602 -13.68 -14.39 -3.98
CA ALA A 602 -13.16 -13.46 -2.98
C ALA A 602 -12.37 -12.30 -3.61
N VAL A 603 -11.53 -12.56 -4.62
CA VAL A 603 -10.77 -11.52 -5.32
C VAL A 603 -11.70 -10.53 -6.03
N VAL A 604 -12.72 -11.03 -6.74
CA VAL A 604 -13.68 -10.18 -7.46
C VAL A 604 -14.52 -9.35 -6.49
N THR A 605 -15.04 -9.97 -5.42
CA THR A 605 -15.84 -9.27 -4.41
C THR A 605 -15.02 -8.19 -3.71
N LEU A 606 -13.78 -8.48 -3.30
CA LEU A 606 -12.89 -7.48 -2.71
C LEU A 606 -12.54 -6.36 -3.69
N GLY A 607 -12.34 -6.68 -4.98
CA GLY A 607 -12.13 -5.69 -6.04
C GLY A 607 -13.33 -4.74 -6.19
N ALA A 608 -14.54 -5.29 -6.27
CA ALA A 608 -15.77 -4.51 -6.40
C ALA A 608 -16.03 -3.62 -5.17
N LEU A 609 -15.81 -4.16 -3.96
CA LEU A 609 -15.90 -3.36 -2.72
C LEU A 609 -14.85 -2.24 -2.68
N SER A 610 -13.65 -2.48 -3.21
CA SER A 610 -12.59 -1.47 -3.30
C SER A 610 -12.98 -0.35 -4.26
N VAL A 611 -13.55 -0.67 -5.43
CA VAL A 611 -14.08 0.32 -6.37
C VAL A 611 -15.18 1.15 -5.72
N ALA A 612 -16.16 0.50 -5.09
CA ALA A 612 -17.27 1.20 -4.44
C ALA A 612 -16.79 2.13 -3.31
N PHE A 613 -15.84 1.68 -2.48
CA PHE A 613 -15.28 2.50 -1.41
C PHE A 613 -14.48 3.68 -1.96
N ALA A 614 -13.62 3.46 -2.95
CA ALA A 614 -12.83 4.52 -3.57
C ALA A 614 -13.73 5.56 -4.25
N LEU A 615 -14.74 5.14 -5.01
CA LEU A 615 -15.74 6.02 -5.62
C LEU A 615 -16.45 6.88 -4.58
N PHE A 616 -16.93 6.25 -3.50
CA PHE A 616 -17.58 6.97 -2.39
C PHE A 616 -16.65 8.04 -1.79
N THR A 617 -15.39 7.70 -1.51
CA THR A 617 -14.42 8.67 -0.98
C THR A 617 -14.07 9.78 -1.97
N MET A 618 -14.03 9.48 -3.27
CA MET A 618 -13.81 10.47 -4.32
C MET A 618 -14.98 11.45 -4.39
N GLN A 619 -16.22 10.98 -4.38
CA GLN A 619 -17.42 11.83 -4.39
C GLN A 619 -17.56 12.71 -3.14
N LEU A 620 -17.05 12.24 -1.99
CA LEU A 620 -17.03 13.03 -0.76
C LEU A 620 -16.00 14.16 -0.76
N THR A 621 -14.92 14.03 -1.53
CA THR A 621 -13.76 14.93 -1.45
C THR A 621 -13.58 15.79 -2.68
N GLN A 622 -13.94 15.29 -3.86
CA GLN A 622 -13.78 15.95 -5.15
C GLN A 622 -15.12 16.42 -5.69
N ALA A 623 -15.15 17.64 -6.24
CA ALA A 623 -16.31 18.15 -6.99
C ALA A 623 -16.22 17.70 -8.45
N MET A 624 -16.39 16.40 -8.70
CA MET A 624 -16.38 15.81 -10.04
C MET A 624 -17.61 14.94 -10.29
N ASP A 625 -17.98 14.82 -11.56
CA ASP A 625 -19.12 14.01 -11.97
C ASP A 625 -18.85 12.53 -11.71
N THR A 626 -19.93 11.79 -11.39
CA THR A 626 -19.85 10.37 -11.03
C THR A 626 -19.21 9.50 -12.11
N PRO A 627 -19.53 9.65 -13.42
CA PRO A 627 -18.89 8.86 -14.47
C PRO A 627 -17.38 9.12 -14.56
N VAL A 628 -16.95 10.38 -14.40
CA VAL A 628 -15.53 10.76 -14.39
C VAL A 628 -14.82 10.13 -13.20
N ALA A 629 -15.39 10.24 -12.00
CA ALA A 629 -14.83 9.63 -10.79
C ALA A 629 -14.73 8.11 -10.91
N LEU A 630 -15.77 7.45 -11.45
CA LEU A 630 -15.79 6.00 -11.63
C LEU A 630 -14.71 5.55 -12.62
N PHE A 631 -14.59 6.23 -13.77
CA PHE A 631 -13.57 5.93 -14.78
C PHE A 631 -12.16 6.02 -14.20
N GLU A 632 -11.85 7.10 -13.47
CA GLU A 632 -10.53 7.29 -12.82
C GLU A 632 -10.25 6.21 -11.77
N VAL A 633 -11.24 5.88 -10.93
CA VAL A 633 -11.10 4.87 -9.88
C VAL A 633 -10.89 3.47 -10.46
N VAL A 634 -11.68 3.09 -11.48
CA VAL A 634 -11.56 1.79 -12.15
C VAL A 634 -10.23 1.70 -12.89
N SER A 635 -9.81 2.76 -13.58
CA SER A 635 -8.51 2.84 -14.24
C SER A 635 -7.36 2.71 -13.24
N ALA A 636 -7.44 3.40 -12.09
CA ALA A 636 -6.43 3.32 -11.05
C ALA A 636 -6.35 1.91 -10.41
N LEU A 637 -7.47 1.32 -10.01
CA LEU A 637 -7.52 -0.03 -9.42
C LEU A 637 -7.17 -1.13 -10.42
N GLY A 638 -7.52 -0.95 -11.69
CA GLY A 638 -7.14 -1.85 -12.77
C GLY A 638 -5.69 -1.69 -13.20
N THR A 639 -4.99 -0.66 -12.71
CA THR A 639 -3.68 -0.19 -13.19
C THR A 639 -3.67 -0.05 -14.71
N VAL A 640 -4.65 0.70 -15.25
CA VAL A 640 -4.82 0.85 -16.70
C VAL A 640 -4.21 2.11 -17.25
N GLY A 641 -4.43 3.27 -16.62
CA GLY A 641 -3.78 4.51 -17.04
C GLY A 641 -4.52 5.32 -18.08
N LEU A 642 -5.68 4.86 -18.55
CA LEU A 642 -6.55 5.71 -19.36
C LEU A 642 -7.29 6.68 -18.44
N SER A 643 -7.54 7.88 -18.94
CA SER A 643 -8.25 8.95 -18.26
C SER A 643 -9.17 9.66 -19.25
N ILE A 644 -10.30 10.16 -18.77
CA ILE A 644 -11.18 11.09 -19.51
C ILE A 644 -11.01 12.54 -19.04
N GLY A 645 -9.84 12.86 -18.48
CA GLY A 645 -9.47 14.20 -18.02
C GLY A 645 -9.62 14.44 -16.51
N GLY A 646 -10.10 13.44 -15.76
CA GLY A 646 -10.29 13.56 -14.31
C GLY A 646 -8.98 13.65 -13.52
N THR A 647 -7.92 12.98 -13.98
CA THR A 647 -6.62 12.89 -13.27
C THR A 647 -5.98 14.27 -13.05
N ALA A 648 -6.06 15.16 -14.05
CA ALA A 648 -5.45 16.49 -13.99
C ALA A 648 -6.18 17.44 -13.02
N LEU A 649 -7.45 17.14 -12.71
CA LEU A 649 -8.31 17.97 -11.85
C LEU A 649 -8.23 17.58 -10.36
N LEU A 650 -7.46 16.54 -10.02
CA LEU A 650 -7.39 16.03 -8.66
C LEU A 650 -6.71 17.02 -7.72
N ASP A 651 -7.33 17.26 -6.56
CA ASP A 651 -6.67 17.94 -5.46
C ASP A 651 -5.67 17.00 -4.74
N SER A 652 -5.02 17.49 -3.68
CA SER A 652 -4.06 16.71 -2.91
C SER A 652 -4.65 15.44 -2.28
N VAL A 653 -5.93 15.46 -1.91
CA VAL A 653 -6.62 14.31 -1.30
C VAL A 653 -6.98 13.29 -2.38
N GLY A 654 -7.51 13.74 -3.51
CA GLY A 654 -7.83 12.90 -4.67
C GLY A 654 -6.59 12.19 -5.20
N LYS A 655 -5.45 12.89 -5.30
CA LYS A 655 -4.16 12.29 -5.66
C LYS A 655 -3.77 11.15 -4.72
N LEU A 656 -3.96 11.32 -3.40
CA LEU A 656 -3.65 10.28 -2.42
C LEU A 656 -4.58 9.07 -2.55
N ILE A 657 -5.89 9.29 -2.77
CA ILE A 657 -6.87 8.21 -2.98
C ILE A 657 -6.47 7.38 -4.19
N ILE A 658 -6.14 8.03 -5.31
CA ILE A 658 -5.74 7.37 -6.55
C ILE A 658 -4.39 6.64 -6.38
N ILE A 659 -3.42 7.20 -5.64
CA ILE A 659 -2.18 6.49 -5.29
C ILE A 659 -2.47 5.18 -4.55
N VAL A 660 -3.38 5.21 -3.56
CA VAL A 660 -3.77 4.00 -2.83
C VAL A 660 -4.48 3.00 -3.75
N CYS A 661 -5.34 3.47 -4.65
CA CYS A 661 -6.01 2.63 -5.64
C CYS A 661 -5.02 1.91 -6.56
N MET A 662 -4.05 2.64 -7.13
CA MET A 662 -2.99 2.08 -7.98
C MET A 662 -2.19 1.01 -7.23
N PHE A 663 -1.82 1.30 -5.98
CA PHE A 663 -1.08 0.38 -5.15
C PHE A 663 -1.87 -0.89 -4.82
N MET A 664 -3.14 -0.76 -4.44
CA MET A 664 -4.04 -1.89 -4.18
C MET A 664 -4.26 -2.75 -5.43
N GLY A 665 -4.43 -2.09 -6.59
CA GLY A 665 -4.57 -2.75 -7.89
C GLY A 665 -3.37 -3.62 -8.23
N ARG A 666 -2.16 -3.11 -8.01
CA ARG A 666 -0.92 -3.84 -8.29
C ARG A 666 -0.65 -5.00 -7.33
N VAL A 667 -0.85 -4.77 -6.03
CA VAL A 667 -0.55 -5.74 -4.96
C VAL A 667 -1.60 -6.85 -4.86
N ALA A 668 -2.76 -6.66 -5.50
CA ALA A 668 -3.98 -7.44 -5.36
C ALA A 668 -4.64 -7.30 -3.96
N PRO A 669 -5.95 -7.00 -3.88
CA PRO A 669 -6.66 -6.82 -2.61
C PRO A 669 -6.57 -8.02 -1.66
N LEU A 670 -6.56 -9.24 -2.21
CA LEU A 670 -6.48 -10.46 -1.40
C LEU A 670 -5.12 -10.58 -0.68
N THR A 671 -4.02 -10.16 -1.32
CA THR A 671 -2.69 -10.17 -0.69
C THR A 671 -2.64 -9.25 0.52
N LEU A 672 -3.22 -8.06 0.40
CA LEU A 672 -3.34 -7.10 1.51
C LEU A 672 -4.14 -7.69 2.66
N PHE A 673 -5.27 -8.34 2.37
CA PHE A 673 -6.11 -8.96 3.40
C PHE A 673 -5.39 -10.12 4.11
N LEU A 674 -4.67 -10.96 3.36
CA LEU A 674 -3.92 -12.10 3.91
C LEU A 674 -2.71 -11.67 4.77
N ILE A 675 -2.13 -10.48 4.54
CA ILE A 675 -1.03 -9.95 5.37
C ILE A 675 -1.47 -9.65 6.80
N PHE A 676 -2.72 -9.21 6.96
CA PHE A 676 -3.33 -8.92 8.26
C PHE A 676 -3.86 -10.18 8.95
N ASN A 677 -4.05 -11.28 8.20
CA ASN A 677 -4.51 -12.53 8.75
C ASN A 677 -3.33 -13.43 9.13
N LYS A 678 -3.20 -13.84 10.39
CA LYS A 678 -2.28 -14.93 10.74
C LYS A 678 -2.93 -16.22 10.26
N PRO A 679 -2.21 -17.12 9.57
CA PRO A 679 -2.71 -18.48 9.38
C PRO A 679 -2.92 -19.03 10.78
N THR A 680 -4.17 -19.12 11.21
CA THR A 680 -4.52 -19.97 12.33
C THR A 680 -4.10 -21.36 11.88
N ALA A 681 -3.03 -21.88 12.48
CA ALA A 681 -2.79 -23.31 12.48
C ALA A 681 -4.14 -23.91 12.88
N ALA A 682 -4.70 -24.77 12.03
CA ALA A 682 -6.01 -25.35 12.25
C ALA A 682 -6.04 -25.94 13.66
N ASP A 683 -6.68 -25.22 14.59
CA ASP A 683 -6.90 -25.67 15.95
C ASP A 683 -7.96 -26.78 15.86
N GLY A 684 -7.50 -28.00 15.59
CA GLY A 684 -8.31 -29.21 15.64
C GLY A 684 -9.08 -29.53 14.35
N THR A 685 -8.97 -30.78 13.92
CA THR A 685 -9.78 -31.44 12.89
C THR A 685 -11.21 -31.66 13.41
N TRP A 686 -11.99 -30.60 13.52
CA TRP A 686 -13.41 -30.69 13.82
C TRP A 686 -14.19 -30.00 12.71
N ASP A 687 -14.94 -30.77 11.93
CA ASP A 687 -15.88 -30.22 10.96
C ASP A 687 -17.15 -29.76 11.69
N TYR A 688 -17.69 -28.62 11.26
CA TYR A 688 -18.96 -28.11 11.76
C TYR A 688 -20.12 -28.77 11.00
N PRO A 689 -21.30 -28.93 11.63
CA PRO A 689 -22.47 -29.45 10.94
C PRO A 689 -22.82 -28.57 9.74
N GLU A 690 -23.01 -29.19 8.58
CA GLU A 690 -23.50 -28.51 7.38
C GLU A 690 -24.96 -28.13 7.58
N GLN A 691 -25.30 -26.87 7.30
CA GLN A 691 -26.66 -26.38 7.31
C GLN A 691 -26.90 -25.60 6.03
N ASP A 692 -27.94 -25.99 5.30
CA ASP A 692 -28.36 -25.27 4.11
C ASP A 692 -28.85 -23.87 4.51
N VAL A 693 -28.17 -22.86 3.97
CA VAL A 693 -28.61 -21.48 4.05
C VAL A 693 -29.27 -21.16 2.72
N SER A 694 -30.52 -20.72 2.74
CA SER A 694 -31.22 -20.31 1.52
C SER A 694 -30.50 -19.12 0.89
N VAL A 695 -30.03 -19.28 -0.35
CA VAL A 695 -29.40 -18.22 -1.13
C VAL A 695 -30.10 -18.13 -2.49
N GLY A 696 -31.21 -17.36 -2.54
CA GLY A 696 -31.92 -17.02 -3.78
C GLY A 696 -32.89 -18.07 -4.29
#